data_AF-A0A7Y5JJS2-F1
#
_entry.id   AF-A0A7Y5JJS2-F1
#
_cell.length_a   1.000
_cell.length_b   1.000
_cell.length_c   1.000
_cell.angle_alpha   90.00
_cell.angle_beta   90.00
_cell.angle_gamma   90.00
#
_symmetry.space_group_name_H-M   'P 1'
#
loop_
_entity.id
_entity.type
_entity.pdbx_description
1 polymer ?
#
loop_
_entity_poly.entity_id
_entity_poly.type
_entity_poly.pdbx_seq_one_letter_code
_entity_poly.pdbx_strand_id
1 'polypeptide(L)'
;MQNFIPEFVEARSRSGEHSGSLKGTVLFVDVSGFTALTEYAFKMGDAGAEVMSRELTRVFDPMVESVHKAGGFIANFAGDAFTAVFPEGKSDGAAVASRAVGAAHEITAYFRQKATSKTRHGDFRFSVKCGLERGKIEWGTPATEDGKARTWYFRGKAIDGAADAEHEAAKGKIELGPEIKKTLEGYKAKGGEAVTPSRAAAPDKALLDSFFATEVVEAGERAELRHVVSCFLHFEGAKTHEQIEAVFRELVEQLRKHGGNLNKLLFGDKGFTALAFFGAPRATENAESNAVGFAQAFRSASLPKLGAIKCRIGIDAGLCYAGIVGGAARNEWSCIGDAVNTSARLMQAAERNASLVSARVKTPAEKNWEFTSRGTFEFKGKAQKEEAFEPKGKRGSMRGFVYRNPMLGRDKELAQLTAFVEPLFSSEPRFAGITRLLGEPGLGKTRLVAALRASLEEKGRPFHWLNLPCDGVHRSGWNAVSTWLRSFFLVTEGMPQPEKKAAIERRYAEYADDTRIPEYTRSELKRTMSFAADLVDCHWDDSPFAKLDDPKLRHENRIIAIKELVRALGHVAPVIIEIEDTHWLDASTAAWLTAMTRNVAKLPLAIVATSRFADDGSKPALEIAQDTSLQDVELQPITGDDFTQSMARALLGADVELDTEALRLVAGKAKGNPFFTEQLILHLNETGELVPAGTKEHTEIIKSGETAVRTRQRMKVKSTDTARLPGSLSSLVTARIDRLAPEVRETVKHASILGVRFLSRVLGELLKRSGAVTRSLDEILLETQREGVLVPADEAPASPDKK
;
A
#
# COMPACT_ATOMS: atom_id res chain seq x y z
N MET A 1 26.21 11.25 14.45
CA MET A 1 24.95 11.97 14.67
C MET A 1 24.58 12.58 13.33
N GLN A 2 23.40 12.28 12.78
CA GLN A 2 23.07 12.59 11.39
C GLN A 2 22.65 14.05 11.23
N ASN A 3 23.10 14.70 10.15
CA ASN A 3 22.82 16.11 9.86
C ASN A 3 21.66 16.22 8.85
N PHE A 4 20.47 15.77 9.29
CA PHE A 4 19.28 15.67 8.45
C PHE A 4 18.58 17.00 8.14
N ILE A 5 18.71 17.97 9.05
CA ILE A 5 18.07 19.28 8.96
C ILE A 5 19.11 20.29 8.49
N PRO A 6 18.79 21.21 7.55
CA PRO A 6 19.69 22.30 7.20
C PRO A 6 20.05 23.15 8.43
N GLU A 7 21.32 23.56 8.59
CA GLU A 7 21.76 24.33 9.77
C GLU A 7 20.95 25.63 9.94
N PHE A 8 20.54 26.24 8.82
CA PHE A 8 19.66 27.40 8.83
C PHE A 8 18.30 27.10 9.47
N VAL A 9 17.65 25.98 9.09
CA VAL A 9 16.34 25.59 9.61
C VAL A 9 16.45 25.22 11.09
N GLU A 10 17.52 24.54 11.48
CA GLU A 10 17.78 24.20 12.87
C GLU A 10 17.96 25.45 13.73
N ALA A 11 18.77 26.41 13.29
CA ALA A 11 19.00 27.66 14.02
C ALA A 11 17.71 28.47 14.20
N ARG A 12 16.87 28.55 13.14
CA ARG A 12 15.58 29.25 13.20
C ARG A 12 14.54 28.55 14.06
N SER A 13 14.50 27.22 14.00
CA SER A 13 13.61 26.42 14.85
C SER A 13 13.94 26.61 16.33
N ARG A 14 15.24 26.70 16.67
CA ARG A 14 15.70 27.02 18.04
C ARG A 14 15.38 28.44 18.48
N SER A 15 15.31 29.41 17.56
CA SER A 15 14.91 30.79 17.88
C SER A 15 13.38 30.99 17.90
N GLY A 16 12.58 29.95 17.62
CA GLY A 16 11.11 30.04 17.54
C GLY A 16 10.60 30.70 16.26
N GLU A 17 11.47 30.92 15.26
CA GLU A 17 11.09 31.45 13.95
C GLU A 17 10.68 30.31 13.01
N HIS A 18 9.46 30.35 12.49
CA HIS A 18 8.90 29.28 11.65
C HIS A 18 8.62 29.67 10.20
N SER A 19 8.79 30.94 9.85
CA SER A 19 8.77 31.40 8.46
C SER A 19 9.49 32.73 8.34
N GLY A 20 9.88 33.08 7.12
CA GLY A 20 10.50 34.37 6.86
C GLY A 20 11.00 34.52 5.44
N SER A 21 11.76 35.59 5.22
CA SER A 21 12.43 35.83 3.95
C SER A 21 13.85 36.31 4.14
N LEU A 22 14.71 35.99 3.17
CA LEU A 22 16.10 36.41 3.10
C LEU A 22 16.46 36.75 1.66
N LYS A 23 17.54 37.51 1.49
CA LYS A 23 18.15 37.74 0.17
C LYS A 23 19.42 36.92 0.07
N GLY A 24 19.64 36.31 -1.08
CA GLY A 24 20.74 35.35 -1.26
C GLY A 24 20.98 34.97 -2.70
N THR A 25 22.07 34.24 -2.90
CA THR A 25 22.33 33.50 -4.14
C THR A 25 21.94 32.04 -3.93
N VAL A 26 21.28 31.43 -4.91
CA VAL A 26 20.96 30.01 -4.94
C VAL A 26 21.86 29.35 -5.97
N LEU A 27 22.36 28.17 -5.62
CA LEU A 27 23.03 27.26 -6.54
C LEU A 27 22.21 25.97 -6.61
N PHE A 28 21.73 25.64 -7.79
CA PHE A 28 21.11 24.34 -8.08
C PHE A 28 22.13 23.47 -8.80
N VAL A 29 22.34 22.24 -8.30
CA VAL A 29 23.28 21.28 -8.88
C VAL A 29 22.54 20.00 -9.25
N ASP A 30 22.51 19.68 -10.53
CA ASP A 30 22.04 18.38 -11.04
C ASP A 30 23.22 17.47 -11.36
N VAL A 31 23.17 16.22 -10.88
CA VAL A 31 24.24 15.24 -11.07
C VAL A 31 23.77 14.12 -11.99
N SER A 32 24.26 14.11 -13.22
CA SER A 32 24.01 13.01 -14.14
C SER A 32 24.95 11.83 -13.88
N GLY A 33 24.40 10.61 -13.95
CA GLY A 33 25.17 9.35 -13.91
C GLY A 33 24.64 8.31 -12.93
N PHE A 34 23.68 8.68 -12.08
CA PHE A 34 23.13 7.79 -11.06
C PHE A 34 22.30 6.64 -11.60
N THR A 35 21.61 6.79 -12.73
CA THR A 35 20.79 5.70 -13.31
C THR A 35 21.59 4.42 -13.54
N ALA A 36 22.80 4.51 -14.11
CA ALA A 36 23.66 3.35 -14.34
C ALA A 36 24.14 2.72 -13.02
N LEU A 37 24.40 3.54 -12.01
CA LEU A 37 24.76 3.06 -10.67
C LEU A 37 23.58 2.34 -10.00
N THR A 38 22.37 2.87 -10.11
CA THR A 38 21.16 2.28 -9.54
C THR A 38 20.82 0.95 -10.21
N GLU A 39 20.85 0.89 -11.55
CA GLU A 39 20.65 -0.36 -12.31
C GLU A 39 21.69 -1.42 -11.95
N TYR A 40 22.95 -1.01 -11.78
CA TYR A 40 24.01 -1.91 -11.35
C TYR A 40 23.79 -2.43 -9.92
N ALA A 41 23.51 -1.52 -8.97
CA ALA A 41 23.27 -1.87 -7.57
C ALA A 41 22.12 -2.88 -7.45
N PHE A 42 21.04 -2.71 -8.20
CA PHE A 42 19.88 -3.62 -8.15
C PHE A 42 20.21 -5.02 -8.63
N LYS A 43 21.16 -5.20 -9.55
CA LYS A 43 21.63 -6.53 -9.98
C LYS A 43 22.45 -7.25 -8.91
N MET A 44 23.03 -6.53 -7.95
CA MET A 44 23.86 -7.11 -6.89
C MET A 44 23.12 -7.45 -5.59
N GLY A 45 21.80 -7.17 -5.51
CA GLY A 45 21.03 -7.40 -4.29
C GLY A 45 21.57 -6.57 -3.10
N ASP A 46 21.67 -7.17 -1.92
CA ASP A 46 22.06 -6.49 -0.67
C ASP A 46 23.43 -5.80 -0.76
N ALA A 47 24.41 -6.42 -1.43
CA ALA A 47 25.72 -5.81 -1.67
C ALA A 47 25.64 -4.53 -2.52
N GLY A 48 24.58 -4.38 -3.31
CA GLY A 48 24.30 -3.20 -4.12
C GLY A 48 23.92 -1.97 -3.30
N ALA A 49 23.20 -2.14 -2.19
CA ALA A 49 22.85 -1.02 -1.31
C ALA A 49 24.09 -0.36 -0.70
N GLU A 50 25.04 -1.18 -0.24
CA GLU A 50 26.31 -0.69 0.31
C GLU A 50 27.16 0.04 -0.74
N VAL A 51 27.25 -0.52 -1.96
CA VAL A 51 27.93 0.13 -3.08
C VAL A 51 27.29 1.48 -3.37
N MET A 52 25.96 1.56 -3.43
CA MET A 52 25.30 2.82 -3.75
C MET A 52 25.48 3.86 -2.65
N SER A 53 25.38 3.47 -1.37
CA SER A 53 25.65 4.36 -0.24
C SER A 53 27.07 4.95 -0.32
N ARG A 54 28.09 4.11 -0.54
CA ARG A 54 29.48 4.56 -0.66
C ARG A 54 29.70 5.52 -1.83
N GLU A 55 29.16 5.20 -3.00
CA GLU A 55 29.34 6.05 -4.19
C GLU A 55 28.55 7.37 -4.07
N LEU A 56 27.35 7.35 -3.45
CA LEU A 56 26.60 8.57 -3.13
C LEU A 56 27.43 9.50 -2.24
N THR A 57 27.93 9.01 -1.10
CA THR A 57 28.76 9.80 -0.19
C THR A 57 29.99 10.37 -0.90
N ARG A 58 30.70 9.55 -1.68
CA ARG A 58 31.87 9.99 -2.46
C ARG A 58 31.56 11.11 -3.44
N VAL A 59 30.39 11.08 -4.08
CA VAL A 59 29.95 12.08 -5.05
C VAL A 59 29.52 13.36 -4.35
N PHE A 60 28.73 13.26 -3.27
CA PHE A 60 28.16 14.42 -2.59
C PHE A 60 29.12 15.15 -1.64
N ASP A 61 30.01 14.45 -0.92
CA ASP A 61 30.91 15.05 0.08
C ASP A 61 31.69 16.27 -0.45
N PRO A 62 32.40 16.19 -1.60
CA PRO A 62 33.17 17.32 -2.11
C PRO A 62 32.29 18.52 -2.48
N MET A 63 31.06 18.26 -2.92
CA MET A 63 30.12 19.32 -3.31
C MET A 63 29.57 20.04 -2.08
N VAL A 64 29.16 19.27 -1.07
CA VAL A 64 28.69 19.82 0.20
C VAL A 64 29.79 20.63 0.87
N GLU A 65 31.02 20.12 0.89
CA GLU A 65 32.16 20.86 1.45
C GLU A 65 32.42 22.18 0.73
N SER A 66 32.36 22.20 -0.61
CA SER A 66 32.60 23.43 -1.39
C SER A 66 31.55 24.50 -1.09
N VAL A 67 30.27 24.11 -0.98
CA VAL A 67 29.19 25.01 -0.59
C VAL A 67 29.43 25.60 0.80
N HIS A 68 29.77 24.76 1.79
CA HIS A 68 29.98 25.22 3.17
C HIS A 68 31.23 26.11 3.29
N LYS A 69 32.32 25.79 2.56
CA LYS A 69 33.53 26.64 2.50
C LYS A 69 33.24 28.03 1.93
N ALA A 70 32.31 28.13 0.98
CA ALA A 70 31.87 29.40 0.40
C ALA A 70 30.83 30.16 1.26
N GLY A 71 30.43 29.61 2.42
CA GLY A 71 29.47 30.23 3.34
C GLY A 71 28.00 29.94 3.01
N GLY A 72 27.72 28.96 2.17
CA GLY A 72 26.37 28.48 1.90
C GLY A 72 25.99 27.28 2.76
N PHE A 73 24.73 26.87 2.67
CA PHE A 73 24.23 25.62 3.25
C PHE A 73 23.38 24.86 2.23
N ILE A 74 23.24 23.55 2.39
CA ILE A 74 22.35 22.74 1.54
C ILE A 74 20.92 22.79 2.09
N ALA A 75 20.00 23.31 1.28
CA ALA A 75 18.59 23.48 1.61
C ALA A 75 17.80 22.16 1.49
N ASN A 76 18.04 21.39 0.43
CA ASN A 76 17.42 20.07 0.21
C ASN A 76 18.23 19.21 -0.77
N PHE A 77 18.00 17.90 -0.73
CA PHE A 77 18.38 16.95 -1.77
C PHE A 77 17.14 16.51 -2.55
N ALA A 78 17.21 16.40 -3.86
CA ALA A 78 16.11 15.96 -4.73
C ALA A 78 16.61 14.89 -5.70
N GLY A 79 16.51 13.62 -5.30
CA GLY A 79 17.08 12.51 -6.06
C GLY A 79 18.61 12.64 -6.13
N ASP A 80 19.12 12.86 -7.33
CA ASP A 80 20.53 13.09 -7.65
C ASP A 80 20.94 14.57 -7.66
N ALA A 81 20.01 15.50 -7.42
CA ALA A 81 20.28 16.94 -7.35
C ALA A 81 20.28 17.49 -5.92
N PHE A 82 20.82 18.69 -5.73
CA PHE A 82 20.64 19.46 -4.49
C PHE A 82 20.50 20.96 -4.76
N THR A 83 19.84 21.64 -3.82
CA THR A 83 19.74 23.11 -3.80
C THR A 83 20.58 23.66 -2.65
N ALA A 84 21.49 24.58 -2.94
CA ALA A 84 22.27 25.31 -1.96
C ALA A 84 21.89 26.79 -1.91
N VAL A 85 21.92 27.37 -0.71
CA VAL A 85 21.59 28.77 -0.46
C VAL A 85 22.77 29.47 0.18
N PHE A 86 23.11 30.66 -0.35
CA PHE A 86 24.14 31.56 0.14
C PHE A 86 23.48 32.85 0.63
N PRO A 87 23.17 32.97 1.94
CA PRO A 87 22.53 34.15 2.50
C PRO A 87 23.44 35.38 2.42
N GLU A 88 22.89 36.54 2.04
CA GLU A 88 23.65 37.80 2.05
C GLU A 88 23.88 38.30 3.49
N GLY A 89 22.85 38.20 4.34
CA GLY A 89 22.91 38.76 5.69
C GLY A 89 23.23 40.26 5.64
N LYS A 90 24.33 40.67 6.30
CA LYS A 90 24.87 42.04 6.24
C LYS A 90 26.00 42.21 5.22
N SER A 91 26.33 41.15 4.48
CA SER A 91 27.47 41.12 3.55
C SER A 91 27.12 41.79 2.22
N ASP A 92 28.14 42.16 1.45
CA ASP A 92 27.97 42.60 0.07
C ASP A 92 27.43 41.45 -0.80
N GLY A 93 26.29 41.68 -1.44
CA GLY A 93 25.64 40.70 -2.30
C GLY A 93 26.50 40.27 -3.51
N ALA A 94 27.35 41.16 -4.03
CA ALA A 94 28.26 40.80 -5.12
C ALA A 94 29.40 39.88 -4.63
N ALA A 95 29.90 40.10 -3.41
CA ALA A 95 30.87 39.22 -2.77
C ALA A 95 30.28 37.82 -2.54
N VAL A 96 29.04 37.75 -2.04
CA VAL A 96 28.33 36.47 -1.80
C VAL A 96 28.09 35.73 -3.12
N ALA A 97 27.60 36.43 -4.16
CA ALA A 97 27.42 35.86 -5.50
C ALA A 97 28.75 35.34 -6.08
N SER A 98 29.83 36.09 -5.92
CA SER A 98 31.17 35.66 -6.38
C SER A 98 31.65 34.40 -5.67
N ARG A 99 31.40 34.24 -4.37
CA ARG A 99 31.74 33.01 -3.64
C ARG A 99 30.89 31.82 -4.08
N ALA A 100 29.59 32.02 -4.32
CA ALA A 100 28.71 30.98 -4.84
C ALA A 100 29.15 30.47 -6.22
N VAL A 101 29.55 31.39 -7.12
CA VAL A 101 30.15 31.05 -8.42
C VAL A 101 31.48 30.31 -8.24
N GLY A 102 32.31 30.72 -7.28
CA GLY A 102 33.53 30.01 -6.90
C GLY A 102 33.27 28.56 -6.49
N ALA A 103 32.27 28.31 -5.64
CA ALA A 103 31.87 26.96 -5.25
C ALA A 103 31.41 26.12 -6.46
N ALA A 104 30.60 26.69 -7.35
CA ALA A 104 30.19 26.02 -8.58
C ALA A 104 31.39 25.67 -9.48
N HIS A 105 32.41 26.54 -9.55
CA HIS A 105 33.65 26.26 -10.27
C HIS A 105 34.46 25.13 -9.63
N GLU A 106 34.61 25.10 -8.30
CA GLU A 106 35.28 24.01 -7.60
C GLU A 106 34.58 22.67 -7.84
N ILE A 107 33.24 22.65 -7.74
CA ILE A 107 32.41 21.47 -8.01
C ILE A 107 32.62 20.99 -9.44
N THR A 108 32.46 21.85 -10.44
CA THR A 108 32.63 21.46 -11.84
C THR A 108 34.07 21.04 -12.17
N ALA A 109 35.08 21.66 -11.55
CA ALA A 109 36.48 21.28 -11.70
C ALA A 109 36.76 19.88 -11.12
N TYR A 110 36.20 19.57 -9.95
CA TYR A 110 36.31 18.25 -9.33
C TYR A 110 35.81 17.16 -10.28
N PHE A 111 34.61 17.32 -10.85
CA PHE A 111 34.04 16.34 -11.78
C PHE A 111 34.72 16.31 -13.15
N ARG A 112 35.42 17.37 -13.58
CA ARG A 112 36.28 17.30 -14.78
C ARG A 112 37.52 16.46 -14.56
N GLN A 113 38.13 16.54 -13.37
CA GLN A 113 39.36 15.81 -13.05
C GLN A 113 39.11 14.38 -12.56
N LYS A 114 38.02 14.15 -11.83
CA LYS A 114 37.67 12.88 -11.18
C LYS A 114 36.33 12.31 -11.66
N ALA A 115 36.00 12.51 -12.94
CA ALA A 115 34.71 12.13 -13.54
C ALA A 115 34.35 10.65 -13.40
N THR A 116 35.35 9.76 -13.29
CA THR A 116 35.14 8.31 -13.35
C THR A 116 35.43 7.68 -11.98
N SER A 117 34.40 7.09 -11.38
CA SER A 117 34.58 6.18 -10.25
C SER A 117 34.95 4.81 -10.79
N LYS A 118 36.24 4.47 -10.72
CA LYS A 118 36.70 3.10 -10.95
C LYS A 118 36.41 2.29 -9.70
N THR A 119 35.52 1.32 -9.81
CA THR A 119 35.24 0.38 -8.73
C THR A 119 35.63 -1.03 -9.19
N ARG A 120 35.85 -1.95 -8.25
CA ARG A 120 36.02 -3.40 -8.54
C ARG A 120 34.82 -4.03 -9.26
N HIS A 121 33.76 -3.25 -9.46
CA HIS A 121 32.40 -3.60 -9.83
C HIS A 121 31.92 -2.84 -11.08
N GLY A 122 32.76 -1.99 -11.69
CA GLY A 122 32.44 -1.21 -12.89
C GLY A 122 32.92 0.24 -12.81
N ASP A 123 33.00 0.89 -13.98
CA ASP A 123 33.39 2.28 -14.14
C ASP A 123 32.13 3.16 -14.30
N PHE A 124 31.89 4.05 -13.34
CA PHE A 124 30.75 4.99 -13.37
C PHE A 124 31.23 6.39 -13.68
N ARG A 125 30.65 7.03 -14.71
CA ARG A 125 31.00 8.41 -15.08
C ARG A 125 29.93 9.37 -14.60
N PHE A 126 30.33 10.34 -13.80
CA PHE A 126 29.49 11.40 -13.28
C PHE A 126 29.79 12.74 -13.95
N SER A 127 28.76 13.55 -14.17
CA SER A 127 28.90 14.92 -14.63
C SER A 127 27.85 15.79 -13.94
N VAL A 128 28.22 17.01 -13.60
CA VAL A 128 27.33 17.97 -12.95
C VAL A 128 26.89 19.07 -13.91
N LYS A 129 25.72 19.64 -13.65
CA LYS A 129 25.26 20.90 -14.22
C LYS A 129 24.92 21.84 -13.08
N CYS A 130 25.30 23.11 -13.22
CA CYS A 130 25.06 24.09 -12.18
C CYS A 130 24.29 25.28 -12.75
N GLY A 131 23.21 25.68 -12.08
CA GLY A 131 22.49 26.92 -12.32
C GLY A 131 22.59 27.82 -11.09
N LEU A 132 22.84 29.11 -11.29
CA LEU A 132 22.87 30.07 -10.19
C LEU A 132 21.96 31.25 -10.46
N GLU A 133 21.25 31.72 -9.43
CA GLU A 133 20.51 32.97 -9.50
C GLU A 133 20.54 33.68 -8.14
N ARG A 134 20.46 35.01 -8.17
CA ARG A 134 20.38 35.86 -7.00
C ARG A 134 18.99 36.46 -6.86
N GLY A 135 18.45 36.48 -5.65
CA GLY A 135 17.15 37.10 -5.42
C GLY A 135 16.60 36.94 -4.01
N LYS A 136 15.30 37.20 -3.88
CA LYS A 136 14.55 36.97 -2.64
C LYS A 136 14.23 35.48 -2.52
N ILE A 137 14.45 34.95 -1.32
CA ILE A 137 14.15 33.58 -0.91
C ILE A 137 13.20 33.66 0.28
N GLU A 138 12.09 32.94 0.22
CA GLU A 138 11.15 32.76 1.32
C GLU A 138 11.28 31.34 1.86
N TRP A 139 11.12 31.17 3.17
CA TRP A 139 11.27 29.87 3.82
C TRP A 139 10.18 29.68 4.87
N GLY A 140 9.87 28.42 5.19
CA GLY A 140 8.89 28.07 6.21
C GLY A 140 9.07 26.66 6.76
N THR A 141 8.58 26.44 7.98
CA THR A 141 8.58 25.15 8.67
C THR A 141 7.17 24.77 9.14
N PRO A 142 6.27 24.38 8.22
CA PRO A 142 4.88 24.07 8.57
C PRO A 142 4.81 22.88 9.53
N ALA A 143 3.80 22.89 10.40
CA ALA A 143 3.62 21.90 11.46
C ALA A 143 2.18 21.39 11.53
N THR A 144 1.99 20.18 12.06
CA THR A 144 0.69 19.68 12.49
C THR A 144 0.23 20.40 13.76
N GLU A 145 -1.07 20.42 14.04
CA GLU A 145 -1.64 21.13 15.20
C GLU A 145 -1.07 20.65 16.55
N ASP A 146 -0.76 19.35 16.64
CA ASP A 146 -0.10 18.75 17.81
C ASP A 146 1.41 19.03 17.88
N GLY A 147 1.98 19.71 16.87
CA GLY A 147 3.40 20.00 16.74
C GLY A 147 4.29 18.78 16.51
N LYS A 148 3.72 17.59 16.36
CA LYS A 148 4.46 16.31 16.29
C LYS A 148 5.04 15.99 14.91
N ALA A 149 4.57 16.64 13.85
CA ALA A 149 5.19 16.55 12.53
C ALA A 149 5.44 17.94 11.95
N ARG A 150 6.63 18.11 11.41
CA ARG A 150 7.14 19.30 10.75
C ARG A 150 7.83 18.91 9.44
N THR A 151 7.93 19.87 8.54
CA THR A 151 8.85 19.82 7.40
C THR A 151 9.40 21.22 7.16
N TRP A 152 10.22 21.41 6.13
CA TRP A 152 10.68 22.74 5.73
C TRP A 152 10.57 22.93 4.22
N TYR A 153 10.62 24.19 3.81
CA TYR A 153 10.77 24.54 2.41
C TYR A 153 11.50 25.87 2.22
N PHE A 154 12.04 26.04 1.01
CA PHE A 154 12.58 27.28 0.48
C PHE A 154 11.94 27.54 -0.89
N ARG A 155 11.55 28.79 -1.17
CA ARG A 155 10.87 29.18 -2.41
C ARG A 155 11.25 30.60 -2.83
N GLY A 156 10.82 31.01 -4.01
CA GLY A 156 10.93 32.39 -4.50
C GLY A 156 11.90 32.53 -5.66
N LYS A 157 12.00 33.75 -6.20
CA LYS A 157 12.64 34.02 -7.50
C LYS A 157 14.06 33.47 -7.65
N ALA A 158 14.85 33.45 -6.57
CA ALA A 158 16.20 32.91 -6.65
C ALA A 158 16.22 31.38 -6.79
N ILE A 159 15.28 30.68 -6.14
CA ILE A 159 15.13 29.22 -6.25
C ILE A 159 14.68 28.87 -7.67
N ASP A 160 13.63 29.55 -8.15
CA ASP A 160 13.07 29.30 -9.48
C ASP A 160 14.10 29.62 -10.58
N GLY A 161 14.75 30.78 -10.53
CA GLY A 161 15.72 31.18 -11.54
C GLY A 161 17.01 30.36 -11.53
N ALA A 162 17.42 29.79 -10.39
CA ALA A 162 18.57 28.88 -10.35
C ALA A 162 18.25 27.52 -11.00
N ALA A 163 17.02 27.02 -10.82
CA ALA A 163 16.55 25.81 -11.50
C ALA A 163 16.41 26.05 -13.01
N ASP A 164 15.87 27.20 -13.43
CA ASP A 164 15.78 27.58 -14.85
C ASP A 164 17.17 27.68 -15.50
N ALA A 165 18.13 28.32 -14.82
CA ALA A 165 19.51 28.39 -15.29
C ALA A 165 20.15 27.00 -15.42
N GLU A 166 19.91 26.08 -14.48
CA GLU A 166 20.43 24.71 -14.60
C GLU A 166 19.84 23.98 -15.81
N HIS A 167 18.53 24.13 -16.08
CA HIS A 167 17.91 23.52 -17.25
C HIS A 167 18.56 23.97 -18.57
N GLU A 168 19.00 25.23 -18.65
CA GLU A 168 19.75 25.78 -19.79
C GLU A 168 21.22 25.31 -19.81
N ALA A 169 21.77 24.87 -18.69
CA ALA A 169 23.16 24.46 -18.57
C ALA A 169 23.45 23.13 -19.32
N ALA A 170 24.50 23.15 -20.13
CA ALA A 170 25.08 21.94 -20.72
C ALA A 170 25.87 21.13 -19.66
N LYS A 171 26.04 19.82 -19.90
CA LYS A 171 26.79 18.94 -18.98
C LYS A 171 28.21 19.47 -18.70
N GLY A 172 28.57 19.58 -17.43
CA GLY A 172 29.86 20.08 -16.96
C GLY A 172 30.03 21.61 -17.07
N LYS A 173 28.94 22.34 -17.27
CA LYS A 173 28.91 23.81 -17.37
C LYS A 173 28.13 24.43 -16.21
N ILE A 174 28.35 25.73 -16.05
CA ILE A 174 27.69 26.60 -15.09
C ILE A 174 26.93 27.63 -15.91
N GLU A 175 25.65 27.81 -15.64
CA GLU A 175 24.85 28.88 -16.21
C GLU A 175 24.43 29.86 -15.11
N LEU A 176 24.44 31.14 -15.45
CA LEU A 176 24.13 32.22 -14.52
C LEU A 176 22.83 32.88 -14.96
N GLY A 177 21.88 32.99 -14.04
CA GLY A 177 20.65 33.74 -14.24
C GLY A 177 20.89 35.24 -14.46
N PRO A 178 19.88 35.97 -14.96
CA PRO A 178 19.99 37.38 -15.29
C PRO A 178 20.39 38.27 -14.10
N GLU A 179 19.82 38.07 -12.90
CA GLU A 179 20.07 38.97 -11.77
C GLU A 179 21.47 38.78 -11.17
N ILE A 180 21.97 37.55 -11.13
CA ILE A 180 23.35 37.28 -10.71
C ILE A 180 24.36 37.80 -11.75
N LYS A 181 24.11 37.67 -13.06
CA LYS A 181 24.95 38.26 -14.13
C LYS A 181 25.10 39.76 -13.93
N LYS A 182 23.98 40.46 -13.80
CA LYS A 182 23.93 41.90 -13.52
C LYS A 182 24.64 42.29 -12.22
N THR A 183 24.54 41.46 -11.18
CA THR A 183 25.21 41.73 -9.90
C THR A 183 26.74 41.63 -10.01
N LEU A 184 27.25 40.78 -10.89
CA LEU A 184 28.69 40.55 -11.07
C LEU A 184 29.32 41.45 -12.15
N GLU A 185 28.51 42.17 -12.93
CA GLU A 185 29.00 43.12 -13.95
C GLU A 185 29.93 44.18 -13.31
N GLY A 186 31.19 44.20 -13.75
CA GLY A 186 32.21 45.13 -13.26
C GLY A 186 32.74 44.84 -11.85
N TYR A 187 32.28 43.78 -11.18
CA TYR A 187 32.79 43.39 -9.87
C TYR A 187 34.18 42.78 -9.96
N LYS A 188 35.15 43.35 -9.24
CA LYS A 188 36.49 42.76 -9.06
C LYS A 188 36.54 42.10 -7.69
N ALA A 189 36.73 40.78 -7.67
CA ALA A 189 36.87 40.02 -6.44
C ALA A 189 38.00 40.63 -5.58
N LYS A 190 37.65 41.12 -4.39
CA LYS A 190 38.62 41.46 -3.36
C LYS A 190 39.10 40.13 -2.78
N GLY A 191 40.42 39.94 -2.65
CA GLY A 191 41.02 38.70 -2.13
C GLY A 191 40.29 38.18 -0.89
N GLY A 192 40.05 36.86 -0.87
CA GLY A 192 39.00 36.18 -0.11
C GLY A 192 38.84 36.62 1.35
N GLU A 193 37.66 37.15 1.67
CA GLU A 193 37.16 37.14 3.04
C GLU A 193 37.03 35.69 3.49
N ALA A 194 37.79 35.32 4.52
CA ALA A 194 37.64 34.03 5.17
C ALA A 194 36.22 33.96 5.76
N VAL A 195 35.38 33.10 5.20
CA VAL A 195 34.08 32.80 5.79
C VAL A 195 34.28 31.68 6.79
N THR A 196 33.95 31.93 8.06
CA THR A 196 33.93 30.86 9.06
C THR A 196 32.78 29.91 8.71
N PRO A 197 33.04 28.62 8.44
CA PRO A 197 31.96 27.65 8.20
C PRO A 197 31.08 27.61 9.44
N SER A 198 29.79 27.92 9.28
CA SER A 198 28.82 27.68 10.35
C SER A 198 28.55 26.18 10.38
N ARG A 199 29.09 25.49 11.39
CA ARG A 199 28.71 24.10 11.66
C ARG A 199 27.82 24.11 12.89
N ALA A 200 26.51 23.89 12.69
CA ALA A 200 25.59 23.76 13.81
C ALA A 200 25.98 22.55 14.66
N ALA A 201 25.78 22.65 15.98
CA ALA A 201 25.83 21.49 16.86
C ALA A 201 24.75 20.50 16.42
N ALA A 202 25.03 19.19 16.48
CA ALA A 202 24.08 18.18 16.01
C ALA A 202 22.70 18.36 16.68
N PRO A 203 21.59 18.23 15.92
CA PRO A 203 20.25 18.44 16.44
C PRO A 203 19.93 17.41 17.53
N ASP A 204 19.24 17.85 18.58
CA ASP A 204 18.76 16.92 19.61
C ASP A 204 17.71 15.96 19.02
N LYS A 205 17.50 14.85 19.72
CA LYS A 205 16.57 13.81 19.26
C LYS A 205 15.13 14.31 19.15
N ALA A 206 14.70 15.21 20.03
CA ALA A 206 13.33 15.73 20.01
C ALA A 206 13.05 16.57 18.75
N LEU A 207 14.03 17.37 18.32
CA LEU A 207 13.95 18.11 17.07
C LEU A 207 13.92 17.15 15.88
N LEU A 208 14.78 16.12 15.85
CA LEU A 208 14.78 15.12 14.78
C LEU A 208 13.43 14.37 14.68
N ASP A 209 12.89 13.91 15.82
CA ASP A 209 11.61 13.20 15.89
C ASP A 209 10.43 14.08 15.45
N SER A 210 10.58 15.41 15.47
CA SER A 210 9.55 16.33 14.95
C SER A 210 9.57 16.47 13.43
N PHE A 211 10.72 16.25 12.77
CA PHE A 211 10.86 16.40 11.31
C PHE A 211 10.84 15.08 10.55
N PHE A 212 11.14 13.97 11.23
CA PHE A 212 11.25 12.66 10.61
C PHE A 212 10.49 11.61 11.43
N ALA A 213 9.98 10.58 10.74
CA ALA A 213 9.45 9.41 11.42
C ALA A 213 10.54 8.77 12.30
N THR A 214 10.18 8.28 13.49
CA THR A 214 11.12 7.67 14.45
C THR A 214 11.97 6.59 13.79
N GLU A 215 11.38 5.86 12.85
CA GLU A 215 12.05 4.83 12.06
C GLU A 215 13.18 5.35 11.18
N VAL A 216 13.06 6.55 10.63
CA VAL A 216 14.13 7.20 9.86
C VAL A 216 15.28 7.57 10.78
N VAL A 217 14.96 8.06 11.99
CA VAL A 217 15.94 8.40 13.02
C VAL A 217 16.65 7.15 13.53
N GLU A 218 15.91 6.05 13.74
CA GLU A 218 16.43 4.76 14.21
C GLU A 218 17.20 3.97 13.16
N ALA A 219 16.80 4.05 11.88
CA ALA A 219 17.49 3.37 10.78
C ALA A 219 18.96 3.80 10.66
N GLY A 220 19.27 5.04 11.05
CA GLY A 220 20.63 5.57 11.04
C GLY A 220 21.25 5.53 9.64
N GLU A 221 22.45 4.95 9.52
CA GLU A 221 23.19 4.83 8.26
C GLU A 221 22.85 3.59 7.44
N ARG A 222 21.89 2.77 7.90
CA ARG A 222 21.53 1.54 7.20
C ARG A 222 20.88 1.88 5.87
N ALA A 223 21.47 1.34 4.82
CA ALA A 223 20.92 1.38 3.47
C ALA A 223 20.43 -0.02 3.08
N GLU A 224 19.32 -0.09 2.37
CA GLU A 224 18.76 -1.34 1.87
C GLU A 224 18.13 -1.15 0.48
N LEU A 225 18.01 -2.25 -0.26
CA LEU A 225 17.17 -2.31 -1.44
C LEU A 225 15.80 -2.84 -1.02
N ARG A 226 14.74 -2.08 -1.31
CA ARG A 226 13.39 -2.43 -0.89
C ARG A 226 12.35 -2.06 -1.93
N HIS A 227 11.22 -2.75 -1.93
CA HIS A 227 10.07 -2.33 -2.71
C HIS A 227 9.44 -1.09 -2.06
N VAL A 228 9.28 -0.01 -2.83
CA VAL A 228 8.70 1.26 -2.38
C VAL A 228 7.61 1.67 -3.35
N VAL A 229 6.50 2.15 -2.80
CA VAL A 229 5.49 2.88 -3.58
C VAL A 229 5.75 4.37 -3.39
N SER A 230 6.15 5.04 -4.47
CA SER A 230 6.43 6.47 -4.49
C SER A 230 5.19 7.23 -4.95
N CYS A 231 4.84 8.28 -4.21
CA CYS A 231 3.74 9.18 -4.52
C CYS A 231 4.26 10.61 -4.62
N PHE A 232 4.03 11.23 -5.77
CA PHE A 232 4.35 12.62 -6.06
C PHE A 232 3.05 13.42 -6.17
N LEU A 233 2.93 14.51 -5.41
CA LEU A 233 1.76 15.39 -5.42
C LEU A 233 2.19 16.82 -5.76
N HIS A 234 1.74 17.37 -6.89
CA HIS A 234 2.02 18.75 -7.29
C HIS A 234 0.84 19.65 -6.95
N PHE A 235 1.10 20.74 -6.24
CA PHE A 235 0.14 21.72 -5.77
C PHE A 235 0.31 23.05 -6.50
N GLU A 236 -0.77 23.52 -7.13
CA GLU A 236 -0.86 24.83 -7.77
C GLU A 236 -1.78 25.75 -6.96
N GLY A 237 -1.39 27.03 -6.83
CA GLY A 237 -2.25 28.09 -6.26
C GLY A 237 -2.04 28.39 -4.77
N ALA A 238 -1.24 27.61 -4.05
CA ALA A 238 -0.81 27.94 -2.69
C ALA A 238 0.26 29.05 -2.71
N LYS A 239 -0.11 30.26 -2.30
CA LYS A 239 0.73 31.47 -2.37
C LYS A 239 1.24 31.94 -1.02
N THR A 240 0.53 31.70 0.08
CA THR A 240 0.94 32.16 1.42
C THR A 240 1.49 31.02 2.28
N HIS A 241 2.17 31.37 3.38
CA HIS A 241 2.69 30.38 4.32
C HIS A 241 1.55 29.57 4.96
N GLU A 242 0.43 30.23 5.27
CA GLU A 242 -0.76 29.61 5.87
C GLU A 242 -1.42 28.60 4.93
N GLN A 243 -1.48 28.91 3.63
CA GLN A 243 -2.02 27.99 2.63
C GLN A 243 -1.15 26.75 2.48
N ILE A 244 0.17 26.92 2.49
CA ILE A 244 1.12 25.79 2.43
C ILE A 244 1.00 24.92 3.69
N GLU A 245 0.85 25.54 4.87
CA GLU A 245 0.65 24.83 6.12
C GLU A 245 -0.69 24.06 6.14
N ALA A 246 -1.77 24.64 5.61
CA ALA A 246 -3.05 23.95 5.47
C ALA A 246 -2.93 22.71 4.56
N VAL A 247 -2.23 22.83 3.42
CA VAL A 247 -1.95 21.67 2.55
C VAL A 247 -1.14 20.61 3.30
N PHE A 248 -0.09 21.03 4.02
CA PHE A 248 0.77 20.13 4.79
C PHE A 248 -0.02 19.35 5.84
N ARG A 249 -0.93 19.99 6.58
CA ARG A 249 -1.75 19.34 7.60
C ARG A 249 -2.64 18.26 7.01
N GLU A 250 -3.38 18.58 5.96
CA GLU A 250 -4.24 17.61 5.27
C GLU A 250 -3.42 16.47 4.63
N LEU A 251 -2.25 16.78 4.08
CA LEU A 251 -1.36 15.79 3.48
C LEU A 251 -0.85 14.79 4.53
N VAL A 252 -0.33 15.28 5.65
CA VAL A 252 0.19 14.43 6.73
C VAL A 252 -0.93 13.62 7.38
N GLU A 253 -2.12 14.21 7.56
CA GLU A 253 -3.27 13.48 8.08
C GLU A 253 -3.64 12.29 7.20
N GLN A 254 -3.76 12.50 5.87
CA GLN A 254 -4.11 11.42 4.95
C GLN A 254 -2.99 10.38 4.81
N LEU A 255 -1.72 10.80 4.81
CA LEU A 255 -0.59 9.87 4.80
C LEU A 255 -0.61 8.97 6.04
N ARG A 256 -0.80 9.54 7.24
CA ARG A 256 -0.90 8.77 8.48
C ARG A 256 -2.05 7.77 8.47
N LYS A 257 -3.23 8.17 7.96
CA LYS A 257 -4.42 7.29 7.85
C LYS A 257 -4.22 6.09 6.93
N HIS A 258 -3.30 6.18 5.97
CA HIS A 258 -3.05 5.13 4.98
C HIS A 258 -1.66 4.48 5.14
N GLY A 259 -0.93 4.76 6.23
CA GLY A 259 0.39 4.18 6.49
C GLY A 259 1.52 4.69 5.56
N GLY A 260 1.36 5.88 4.99
CA GLY A 260 2.39 6.56 4.20
C GLY A 260 3.21 7.55 5.03
N ASN A 261 4.39 7.89 4.54
CA ASN A 261 5.30 8.85 5.16
C ASN A 261 5.64 9.99 4.19
N LEU A 262 5.57 11.23 4.66
CA LEU A 262 6.07 12.38 3.92
C LEU A 262 7.60 12.36 3.95
N ASN A 263 8.25 12.52 2.81
CA ASN A 263 9.70 12.66 2.72
C ASN A 263 10.13 14.12 2.69
N LYS A 264 9.59 14.93 1.77
CA LYS A 264 9.92 16.37 1.64
C LYS A 264 8.95 17.17 0.77
N LEU A 265 9.09 18.49 0.84
CA LEU A 265 8.47 19.46 -0.07
C LEU A 265 9.54 20.11 -0.96
N LEU A 266 9.27 20.19 -2.27
CA LEU A 266 10.14 20.78 -3.29
C LEU A 266 9.38 21.89 -4.02
N PHE A 267 9.96 23.07 -4.15
CA PHE A 267 9.31 24.22 -4.81
C PHE A 267 9.85 24.44 -6.23
N GLY A 268 9.01 25.00 -7.10
CA GLY A 268 9.38 25.48 -8.42
C GLY A 268 8.42 26.58 -8.91
N ASP A 269 8.59 26.98 -10.17
CA ASP A 269 7.92 28.12 -10.81
C ASP A 269 6.38 28.11 -10.71
N LYS A 270 5.76 26.92 -10.79
CA LYS A 270 4.30 26.73 -10.86
C LYS A 270 3.66 26.24 -9.56
N GLY A 271 4.43 26.15 -8.48
CA GLY A 271 3.91 25.69 -7.18
C GLY A 271 4.92 24.82 -6.44
N PHE A 272 4.42 23.83 -5.72
CA PHE A 272 5.31 22.91 -4.99
C PHE A 272 4.85 21.47 -5.10
N THR A 273 5.79 20.57 -4.87
CA THR A 273 5.65 19.15 -5.02
C THR A 273 5.97 18.48 -3.71
N ALA A 274 5.07 17.63 -3.21
CA ALA A 274 5.33 16.76 -2.08
C ALA A 274 5.74 15.37 -2.57
N LEU A 275 6.79 14.83 -1.96
CA LEU A 275 7.22 13.45 -2.15
C LEU A 275 6.88 12.63 -0.91
N ALA A 276 6.13 11.55 -1.10
CA ALA A 276 5.77 10.61 -0.05
C ALA A 276 6.06 9.16 -0.47
N PHE A 277 6.23 8.29 0.52
CA PHE A 277 6.50 6.87 0.33
C PHE A 277 5.54 6.00 1.14
N PHE A 278 5.12 4.88 0.55
CA PHE A 278 4.50 3.75 1.25
C PHE A 278 5.42 2.55 1.14
N GLY A 279 5.40 1.70 2.16
CA GLY A 279 6.35 0.60 2.24
C GLY A 279 7.78 1.04 2.55
N ALA A 280 8.02 2.29 2.98
CA ALA A 280 9.30 2.81 3.47
C ALA A 280 9.09 3.96 4.49
N PRO A 281 9.90 4.08 5.57
CA PRO A 281 11.02 3.21 5.98
C PRO A 281 10.58 1.88 6.62
N ARG A 282 9.27 1.61 6.78
CA ARG A 282 8.74 0.31 7.20
C ARG A 282 7.90 -0.32 6.10
N ALA A 283 8.04 -1.65 5.97
CA ALA A 283 7.20 -2.40 5.06
C ALA A 283 5.75 -2.29 5.53
N THR A 284 4.83 -2.21 4.58
CA THR A 284 3.39 -2.11 4.84
C THR A 284 2.69 -3.09 3.92
N GLU A 285 1.79 -3.90 4.47
CA GLU A 285 0.96 -4.78 3.65
C GLU A 285 0.08 -3.93 2.71
N ASN A 286 -0.10 -4.38 1.47
CA ASN A 286 -0.92 -3.72 0.44
C ASN A 286 -0.52 -2.25 0.15
N ALA A 287 0.76 -1.91 0.23
CA ALA A 287 1.27 -0.55 0.05
C ALA A 287 0.75 0.15 -1.22
N GLU A 288 0.59 -0.56 -2.33
CA GLU A 288 0.05 -0.04 -3.59
C GLU A 288 -1.42 0.37 -3.44
N SER A 289 -2.24 -0.51 -2.84
CA SER A 289 -3.65 -0.23 -2.55
C SER A 289 -3.79 0.94 -1.57
N ASN A 290 -2.90 1.04 -0.59
CA ASN A 290 -2.91 2.11 0.40
C ASN A 290 -2.53 3.46 -0.21
N ALA A 291 -1.54 3.48 -1.10
CA ALA A 291 -1.15 4.68 -1.84
C ALA A 291 -2.29 5.18 -2.75
N VAL A 292 -3.02 4.26 -3.40
CA VAL A 292 -4.22 4.59 -4.17
C VAL A 292 -5.32 5.15 -3.27
N GLY A 293 -5.57 4.52 -2.11
CA GLY A 293 -6.53 4.99 -1.12
C GLY A 293 -6.21 6.38 -0.59
N PHE A 294 -4.95 6.63 -0.25
CA PHE A 294 -4.45 7.94 0.11
C PHE A 294 -4.74 8.97 -0.99
N ALA A 295 -4.41 8.67 -2.25
CA ALA A 295 -4.62 9.61 -3.34
C ALA A 295 -6.11 9.92 -3.56
N GLN A 296 -6.98 8.92 -3.45
CA GLN A 296 -8.42 9.10 -3.56
C GLN A 296 -8.98 9.90 -2.38
N ALA A 297 -8.64 9.55 -1.15
CA ALA A 297 -9.08 10.27 0.05
C ALA A 297 -8.57 11.71 0.07
N PHE A 298 -7.32 11.94 -0.34
CA PHE A 298 -6.79 13.29 -0.45
C PHE A 298 -7.56 14.11 -1.50
N ARG A 299 -7.90 13.54 -2.65
CA ARG A 299 -8.69 14.23 -3.70
C ARG A 299 -10.13 14.50 -3.28
N SER A 300 -10.79 13.55 -2.63
CA SER A 300 -12.23 13.60 -2.35
C SER A 300 -12.55 14.31 -1.03
N ALA A 301 -11.71 14.19 -0.01
CA ALA A 301 -11.98 14.72 1.33
C ALA A 301 -11.09 15.92 1.69
N SER A 302 -9.81 15.91 1.31
CA SER A 302 -8.87 16.95 1.73
C SER A 302 -8.80 18.14 0.76
N LEU A 303 -8.68 17.87 -0.54
CA LEU A 303 -8.56 18.90 -1.57
C LEU A 303 -9.72 19.91 -1.60
N PRO A 304 -11.00 19.52 -1.39
CA PRO A 304 -12.11 20.47 -1.32
C PRO A 304 -11.99 21.48 -0.16
N LYS A 305 -11.35 21.11 0.96
CA LYS A 305 -11.11 22.00 2.09
C LYS A 305 -10.05 23.07 1.81
N LEU A 306 -9.18 22.82 0.82
CA LEU A 306 -8.06 23.69 0.44
C LEU A 306 -8.47 24.79 -0.57
N GLY A 307 -9.77 24.94 -0.82
CA GLY A 307 -10.33 26.01 -1.65
C GLY A 307 -9.89 25.91 -3.11
N ALA A 308 -9.22 26.95 -3.62
CA ALA A 308 -8.84 27.05 -5.04
C ALA A 308 -7.58 26.25 -5.42
N ILE A 309 -6.89 25.65 -4.46
CA ILE A 309 -5.67 24.87 -4.70
C ILE A 309 -5.98 23.67 -5.59
N LYS A 310 -5.13 23.43 -6.59
CA LYS A 310 -5.23 22.26 -7.48
C LYS A 310 -4.10 21.30 -7.17
N CYS A 311 -4.38 20.00 -7.31
CA CYS A 311 -3.42 18.94 -7.03
C CYS A 311 -3.32 17.98 -8.21
N ARG A 312 -2.12 17.52 -8.57
CA ARG A 312 -1.90 16.42 -9.52
C ARG A 312 -1.11 15.34 -8.82
N ILE A 313 -1.48 14.08 -9.01
CA ILE A 313 -0.86 12.97 -8.27
C ILE A 313 -0.31 11.93 -9.25
N GLY A 314 0.92 11.47 -9.01
CA GLY A 314 1.55 10.38 -9.74
C GLY A 314 2.06 9.31 -8.78
N ILE A 315 1.73 8.05 -9.06
CA ILE A 315 2.09 6.92 -8.20
C ILE A 315 2.74 5.81 -9.03
N ASP A 316 3.90 5.34 -8.58
CA ASP A 316 4.54 4.15 -9.12
C ASP A 316 5.14 3.32 -7.98
N ALA A 317 5.39 2.04 -8.26
CA ALA A 317 5.95 1.10 -7.31
C ALA A 317 7.11 0.34 -7.94
N GLY A 318 8.13 0.04 -7.14
CA GLY A 318 9.26 -0.75 -7.59
C GLY A 318 10.40 -0.81 -6.58
N LEU A 319 11.44 -1.54 -6.96
CA LEU A 319 12.67 -1.63 -6.17
C LEU A 319 13.37 -0.26 -6.14
N CYS A 320 13.67 0.21 -4.94
CA CYS A 320 14.41 1.43 -4.68
C CYS A 320 15.50 1.16 -3.65
N TYR A 321 16.59 1.92 -3.73
CA TYR A 321 17.44 2.12 -2.57
C TYR A 321 16.73 3.01 -1.58
N ALA A 322 16.75 2.62 -0.31
CA ALA A 322 16.27 3.42 0.79
C ALA A 322 17.42 3.61 1.78
N GLY A 323 17.82 4.86 2.00
CA GLY A 323 18.97 5.17 2.82
C GLY A 323 19.36 6.64 2.77
N ILE A 324 20.55 6.93 3.28
CA ILE A 324 21.09 8.29 3.32
C ILE A 324 21.55 8.73 1.93
N VAL A 325 21.25 9.98 1.60
CA VAL A 325 21.66 10.71 0.40
C VAL A 325 22.31 12.03 0.84
N GLY A 326 23.49 12.35 0.30
CA GLY A 326 24.23 13.56 0.65
C GLY A 326 25.60 13.27 1.26
N GLY A 327 26.18 14.27 1.92
CA GLY A 327 27.52 14.19 2.49
C GLY A 327 27.56 14.14 4.02
N ALA A 328 28.72 13.85 4.60
CA ALA A 328 28.92 13.74 6.05
C ALA A 328 28.56 15.02 6.81
N ALA A 329 28.74 16.19 6.19
CA ALA A 329 28.36 17.47 6.78
C ALA A 329 26.85 17.75 6.71
N ARG A 330 26.13 17.17 5.73
CA ARG A 330 24.70 17.41 5.49
C ARG A 330 24.13 16.33 4.58
N ASN A 331 23.12 15.59 5.05
CA ASN A 331 22.53 14.45 4.34
C ASN A 331 21.03 14.27 4.65
N GLU A 332 20.28 13.53 3.85
CA GLU A 332 18.86 13.25 4.09
C GLU A 332 18.56 11.78 3.87
N TRP A 333 17.58 11.23 4.59
CA TRP A 333 17.06 9.91 4.27
C TRP A 333 16.04 10.01 3.12
N SER A 334 16.21 9.24 2.06
CA SER A 334 15.28 9.21 0.94
C SER A 334 15.36 7.89 0.17
N CYS A 335 14.48 7.76 -0.82
CA CYS A 335 14.51 6.63 -1.74
C CYS A 335 14.97 7.07 -3.13
N ILE A 336 15.83 6.27 -3.76
CA ILE A 336 16.32 6.48 -5.14
C ILE A 336 15.99 5.23 -5.96
N GLY A 337 15.30 5.40 -7.08
CA GLY A 337 14.93 4.30 -7.96
C GLY A 337 14.05 4.74 -9.13
N ASP A 338 13.87 3.83 -10.08
CA ASP A 338 13.02 4.05 -11.26
C ASP A 338 11.57 4.40 -10.88
N ALA A 339 11.06 3.82 -9.80
CA ALA A 339 9.71 4.10 -9.31
C ALA A 339 9.53 5.57 -8.86
N VAL A 340 10.56 6.15 -8.24
CA VAL A 340 10.54 7.57 -7.80
C VAL A 340 10.53 8.51 -9.01
N ASN A 341 11.29 8.18 -10.05
CA ASN A 341 11.32 8.98 -11.27
C ASN A 341 10.02 8.85 -12.08
N THR A 342 9.48 7.64 -12.17
CA THR A 342 8.26 7.35 -12.92
C THR A 342 7.03 7.96 -12.25
N SER A 343 6.93 7.94 -10.93
CA SER A 343 5.85 8.61 -10.19
C SER A 343 5.85 10.13 -10.41
N ALA A 344 7.02 10.77 -10.41
CA ALA A 344 7.15 12.20 -10.74
C ALA A 344 6.67 12.52 -12.16
N ARG A 345 6.96 11.64 -13.14
CA ARG A 345 6.52 11.80 -14.53
C ARG A 345 5.02 11.57 -14.71
N LEU A 346 4.46 10.58 -14.04
CA LEU A 346 3.01 10.35 -14.00
C LEU A 346 2.27 11.54 -13.40
N MET A 347 2.82 12.16 -12.35
CA MET A 347 2.27 13.37 -11.73
C MET A 347 2.25 14.54 -12.73
N GLN A 348 3.31 14.72 -13.51
CA GLN A 348 3.37 15.76 -14.54
C GLN A 348 2.36 15.53 -15.67
N ALA A 349 2.16 14.26 -16.06
CA ALA A 349 1.21 13.87 -17.09
C ALA A 349 -0.26 13.89 -16.63
N ALA A 350 -0.51 13.81 -15.32
CA ALA A 350 -1.86 13.84 -14.77
C ALA A 350 -2.57 15.17 -15.04
N GLU A 351 -3.88 15.10 -15.29
CA GLU A 351 -4.75 16.27 -15.35
C GLU A 351 -4.86 16.93 -13.96
N ARG A 352 -5.30 18.20 -13.93
CA ARG A 352 -5.58 18.89 -12.66
C ARG A 352 -6.64 18.14 -11.87
N ASN A 353 -6.38 17.95 -10.58
CA ASN A 353 -7.21 17.20 -9.64
C ASN A 353 -7.39 15.73 -10.01
N ALA A 354 -6.46 15.16 -10.81
CA ALA A 354 -6.45 13.75 -11.16
C ALA A 354 -5.23 13.03 -10.56
N SER A 355 -5.34 11.70 -10.46
CA SER A 355 -4.22 10.82 -10.12
C SER A 355 -3.95 9.84 -11.25
N LEU A 356 -2.68 9.67 -11.60
CA LEU A 356 -2.21 8.62 -12.50
C LEU A 356 -1.34 7.64 -11.75
N VAL A 357 -1.54 6.35 -12.04
CA VAL A 357 -0.75 5.25 -11.50
C VAL A 357 -0.19 4.41 -12.63
N SER A 358 0.98 3.81 -12.42
CA SER A 358 1.56 2.86 -13.37
C SER A 358 0.84 1.49 -13.33
N ALA A 359 1.13 0.63 -14.30
CA ALA A 359 0.74 -0.78 -14.26
C ALA A 359 1.26 -1.51 -13.00
N ARG A 360 2.42 -1.11 -12.46
CA ARG A 360 3.04 -1.71 -11.28
C ARG A 360 2.25 -1.44 -9.99
N VAL A 361 1.56 -0.31 -9.91
CA VAL A 361 0.64 0.02 -8.81
C VAL A 361 -0.75 -0.55 -9.08
N LYS A 362 -1.24 -0.42 -10.31
CA LYS A 362 -2.58 -0.88 -10.71
C LYS A 362 -2.76 -2.38 -10.49
N THR A 363 -1.79 -3.21 -10.90
CA THR A 363 -1.94 -4.68 -10.89
C THR A 363 -2.13 -5.24 -9.46
N PRO A 364 -1.33 -4.86 -8.45
CA PRO A 364 -1.59 -5.31 -7.07
C PRO A 364 -2.84 -4.67 -6.46
N ALA A 365 -3.14 -3.42 -6.80
CA ALA A 365 -4.25 -2.67 -6.23
C ALA A 365 -5.64 -3.01 -6.81
N GLU A 366 -5.72 -3.67 -7.98
CA GLU A 366 -6.99 -3.99 -8.66
C GLU A 366 -7.90 -4.97 -7.89
N LYS A 367 -7.34 -5.63 -6.88
CA LYS A 367 -8.10 -6.42 -5.89
C LYS A 367 -9.11 -5.55 -5.14
N ASN A 368 -8.72 -4.32 -4.83
CA ASN A 368 -9.47 -3.41 -3.97
C ASN A 368 -9.97 -2.15 -4.70
N TRP A 369 -9.44 -1.85 -5.89
CA TRP A 369 -9.70 -0.60 -6.61
C TRP A 369 -10.05 -0.83 -8.07
N GLU A 370 -10.96 -0.01 -8.58
CA GLU A 370 -11.26 0.06 -10.01
C GLU A 370 -10.38 1.13 -10.69
N PHE A 371 -9.98 0.86 -11.94
CA PHE A 371 -9.09 1.73 -12.70
C PHE A 371 -9.60 1.92 -14.13
N THR A 372 -9.28 3.06 -14.73
CA THR A 372 -9.50 3.33 -16.16
C THR A 372 -8.16 3.60 -16.82
N SER A 373 -7.87 2.92 -17.94
CA SER A 373 -6.66 3.23 -18.72
C SER A 373 -6.74 4.65 -19.27
N ARG A 374 -5.65 5.40 -19.11
CA ARG A 374 -5.47 6.76 -19.67
C ARG A 374 -4.49 6.75 -20.84
N GLY A 375 -4.16 5.56 -21.36
CA GLY A 375 -3.27 5.36 -22.50
C GLY A 375 -1.80 5.21 -22.11
N THR A 376 -0.94 5.19 -23.13
CA THR A 376 0.51 5.02 -22.99
C THR A 376 1.25 6.34 -23.17
N PHE A 377 2.23 6.60 -22.31
CA PHE A 377 3.03 7.81 -22.28
C PHE A 377 4.49 7.50 -22.62
N GLU A 378 5.12 8.37 -23.42
CA GLU A 378 6.56 8.35 -23.64
C GLU A 378 7.22 9.27 -22.61
N PHE A 379 8.04 8.69 -21.73
CA PHE A 379 8.79 9.46 -20.75
C PHE A 379 10.28 9.52 -21.09
N LYS A 380 10.88 10.69 -20.90
CA LYS A 380 12.32 10.92 -21.09
C LYS A 380 13.14 9.89 -20.30
N GLY A 381 14.07 9.19 -20.94
CA GLY A 381 14.91 8.20 -20.28
C GLY A 381 14.25 6.83 -20.03
N LYS A 382 13.09 6.56 -20.64
CA LYS A 382 12.51 5.21 -20.74
C LYS A 382 12.62 4.72 -22.18
N ALA A 383 13.02 3.46 -22.35
CA ALA A 383 13.09 2.83 -23.67
C ALA A 383 11.71 2.37 -24.16
N GLN A 384 10.80 2.03 -23.24
CA GLN A 384 9.44 1.58 -23.54
C GLN A 384 8.41 2.61 -23.10
N LYS A 385 7.26 2.62 -23.78
CA LYS A 385 6.10 3.42 -23.37
C LYS A 385 5.53 2.88 -22.07
N GLU A 386 5.16 3.77 -21.17
CA GLU A 386 4.57 3.43 -19.88
C GLU A 386 3.05 3.59 -19.95
N GLU A 387 2.28 2.55 -19.63
CA GLU A 387 0.83 2.67 -19.52
C GLU A 387 0.45 3.30 -18.17
N ALA A 388 -0.47 4.28 -18.22
CA ALA A 388 -0.96 4.96 -17.03
C ALA A 388 -2.46 4.74 -16.84
N PHE A 389 -2.89 4.65 -15.59
CA PHE A 389 -4.26 4.38 -15.19
C PHE A 389 -4.73 5.41 -14.17
N GLU A 390 -6.00 5.77 -14.24
CA GLU A 390 -6.64 6.58 -13.19
C GLU A 390 -7.52 5.68 -12.30
N PRO A 391 -7.35 5.70 -10.96
CA PRO A 391 -8.25 5.01 -10.06
C PRO A 391 -9.61 5.71 -9.99
N LYS A 392 -10.70 4.92 -9.98
CA LYS A 392 -12.09 5.40 -9.98
C LYS A 392 -12.80 5.29 -8.63
N GLY A 393 -12.48 4.26 -7.84
CA GLY A 393 -13.06 4.05 -6.50
C GLY A 393 -12.78 2.63 -5.99
N LYS A 394 -13.05 2.39 -4.70
CA LYS A 394 -12.96 1.03 -4.14
C LYS A 394 -13.93 0.09 -4.85
N ARG A 395 -13.42 -1.09 -5.22
CA ARG A 395 -14.22 -2.21 -5.72
C ARG A 395 -15.14 -2.64 -4.59
N GLY A 396 -16.46 -2.67 -4.83
CA GLY A 396 -17.42 -3.12 -3.83
C GLY A 396 -17.06 -4.53 -3.37
N SER A 397 -16.88 -4.71 -2.06
CA SER A 397 -16.73 -6.01 -1.40
C SER A 397 -18.05 -6.78 -1.53
N MET A 398 -18.35 -7.30 -2.73
CA MET A 398 -19.48 -8.16 -2.96
C MET A 398 -19.01 -9.57 -3.34
N ARG A 399 -19.33 -10.47 -2.40
CA ARG A 399 -19.49 -11.93 -2.51
C ARG A 399 -18.20 -12.75 -2.41
N GLY A 400 -18.24 -13.67 -1.43
CA GLY A 400 -17.13 -14.49 -0.96
C GLY A 400 -16.45 -15.31 -2.04
N PHE A 401 -15.18 -15.60 -1.77
CA PHE A 401 -14.40 -16.56 -2.54
C PHE A 401 -15.17 -17.88 -2.65
N VAL A 402 -15.59 -18.23 -3.86
CA VAL A 402 -16.08 -19.58 -4.15
C VAL A 402 -14.86 -20.46 -4.38
N TYR A 403 -14.46 -21.19 -3.34
CA TYR A 403 -13.41 -22.19 -3.42
C TYR A 403 -13.96 -23.43 -4.14
N ARG A 404 -13.40 -23.80 -5.30
CA ARG A 404 -13.86 -24.97 -6.07
C ARG A 404 -13.54 -26.31 -5.43
N ASN A 405 -12.42 -26.38 -4.72
CA ASN A 405 -11.96 -27.62 -4.11
C ASN A 405 -12.45 -27.73 -2.67
N PRO A 406 -12.93 -28.91 -2.23
CA PRO A 406 -13.38 -29.11 -0.86
C PRO A 406 -12.27 -28.80 0.14
N MET A 407 -12.65 -28.45 1.37
CA MET A 407 -11.69 -28.25 2.45
C MET A 407 -11.04 -29.60 2.77
N LEU A 408 -9.70 -29.68 2.68
CA LEU A 408 -8.96 -30.91 2.94
C LEU A 408 -8.26 -30.84 4.30
N GLY A 409 -8.32 -31.94 5.04
CA GLY A 409 -7.55 -32.13 6.28
C GLY A 409 -7.98 -31.26 7.47
N ARG A 410 -9.21 -30.73 7.44
CA ARG A 410 -9.77 -29.87 8.52
C ARG A 410 -11.15 -30.32 8.98
N ASP A 411 -11.45 -31.61 8.87
CA ASP A 411 -12.77 -32.15 9.24
C ASP A 411 -13.08 -31.93 10.72
N LYS A 412 -12.06 -32.05 11.59
CA LYS A 412 -12.19 -31.83 13.03
C LYS A 412 -12.53 -30.37 13.36
N GLU A 413 -11.77 -29.43 12.79
CA GLU A 413 -11.96 -28.00 13.02
C GLU A 413 -13.27 -27.51 12.41
N LEU A 414 -13.65 -28.02 11.22
CA LEU A 414 -14.94 -27.70 10.61
C LEU A 414 -16.11 -28.24 11.43
N ALA A 415 -16.01 -29.47 11.96
CA ALA A 415 -17.01 -30.03 12.87
C ALA A 415 -17.13 -29.21 14.16
N GLN A 416 -16.01 -28.75 14.71
CA GLN A 416 -15.97 -27.89 15.89
C GLN A 416 -16.67 -26.53 15.63
N LEU A 417 -16.38 -25.87 14.51
CA LEU A 417 -17.05 -24.62 14.13
C LEU A 417 -18.55 -24.82 13.86
N THR A 418 -18.91 -25.94 13.23
CA THR A 418 -20.32 -26.28 12.97
C THR A 418 -21.08 -26.51 14.27
N ALA A 419 -20.49 -27.26 15.23
CA ALA A 419 -21.07 -27.47 16.55
C ALA A 419 -21.21 -26.16 17.34
N PHE A 420 -20.23 -25.26 17.20
CA PHE A 420 -20.25 -23.94 17.83
C PHE A 420 -21.45 -23.09 17.38
N VAL A 421 -21.80 -23.09 16.09
CA VAL A 421 -22.92 -22.29 15.55
C VAL A 421 -24.28 -23.00 15.62
N GLU A 422 -24.34 -24.28 15.98
CA GLU A 422 -25.61 -25.01 16.03
C GLU A 422 -26.65 -24.45 17.02
N PRO A 423 -26.29 -23.87 18.20
CA PRO A 423 -27.25 -23.25 19.10
C PRO A 423 -28.11 -22.14 18.47
N LEU A 424 -27.59 -21.48 17.42
CA LEU A 424 -28.29 -20.41 16.70
C LEU A 424 -29.54 -20.90 15.97
N PHE A 425 -29.55 -22.18 15.61
CA PHE A 425 -30.59 -22.80 14.78
C PHE A 425 -31.44 -23.80 15.57
N SER A 426 -31.29 -23.82 16.90
CA SER A 426 -32.08 -24.68 17.79
C SER A 426 -33.51 -24.13 17.99
N SER A 427 -34.38 -24.92 18.63
CA SER A 427 -35.74 -24.48 18.98
C SER A 427 -35.78 -23.33 19.98
N GLU A 428 -34.72 -23.16 20.77
CA GLU A 428 -34.50 -22.03 21.68
C GLU A 428 -33.21 -21.31 21.30
N PRO A 429 -33.25 -20.47 20.25
CA PRO A 429 -32.05 -19.83 19.74
C PRO A 429 -31.39 -18.94 20.79
N ARG A 430 -30.06 -19.03 20.90
CA ARG A 430 -29.28 -18.33 21.91
C ARG A 430 -27.91 -17.90 21.38
N PHE A 431 -27.25 -17.03 22.13
CA PHE A 431 -25.91 -16.58 21.79
C PHE A 431 -24.92 -17.73 21.94
N ALA A 432 -24.18 -18.03 20.87
CA ALA A 432 -23.20 -19.11 20.84
C ALA A 432 -21.89 -18.75 21.56
N GLY A 433 -21.62 -17.45 21.74
CA GLY A 433 -20.33 -16.95 22.20
C GLY A 433 -19.46 -16.48 21.03
N ILE A 434 -18.15 -16.55 21.24
CA ILE A 434 -17.13 -16.18 20.27
C ILE A 434 -16.22 -17.37 20.03
N THR A 435 -15.98 -17.71 18.76
CA THR A 435 -14.91 -18.63 18.39
C THR A 435 -13.83 -17.86 17.64
N ARG A 436 -12.56 -18.10 17.96
CA ARG A 436 -11.42 -17.43 17.33
C ARG A 436 -10.46 -18.43 16.72
N LEU A 437 -10.29 -18.33 15.41
CA LEU A 437 -9.36 -19.11 14.62
C LEU A 437 -7.97 -18.46 14.66
N LEU A 438 -7.01 -19.13 15.29
CA LEU A 438 -5.62 -18.68 15.42
C LEU A 438 -4.72 -19.49 14.50
N GLY A 439 -3.76 -18.84 13.85
CA GLY A 439 -2.72 -19.55 13.10
C GLY A 439 -1.93 -18.65 12.17
N GLU A 440 -0.81 -19.18 11.67
CA GLU A 440 0.06 -18.50 10.71
C GLU A 440 -0.64 -18.19 9.38
N PRO A 441 -0.13 -17.22 8.60
CA PRO A 441 -0.59 -16.95 7.24
C PRO A 441 -0.56 -18.22 6.35
N GLY A 442 -1.60 -18.41 5.53
CA GLY A 442 -1.70 -19.54 4.60
C GLY A 442 -2.18 -20.87 5.20
N LEU A 443 -2.43 -20.96 6.52
CA LEU A 443 -2.96 -22.18 7.16
C LEU A 443 -4.43 -22.49 6.86
N GLY A 444 -5.13 -21.62 6.12
CA GLY A 444 -6.49 -21.85 5.65
C GLY A 444 -7.60 -21.27 6.53
N LYS A 445 -7.32 -20.31 7.41
CA LYS A 445 -8.32 -19.65 8.28
C LYS A 445 -9.55 -19.16 7.50
N THR A 446 -9.37 -18.29 6.52
CA THR A 446 -10.45 -17.75 5.66
C THR A 446 -11.17 -18.84 4.89
N ARG A 447 -10.45 -19.87 4.42
CA ARG A 447 -11.05 -21.01 3.70
C ARG A 447 -11.91 -21.87 4.61
N LEU A 448 -11.50 -22.06 5.87
CA LEU A 448 -12.27 -22.81 6.87
C LEU A 448 -13.56 -22.06 7.25
N VAL A 449 -13.51 -20.75 7.40
CA VAL A 449 -14.71 -19.91 7.63
C VAL A 449 -15.65 -19.96 6.42
N ALA A 450 -15.10 -19.90 5.19
CA ALA A 450 -15.90 -20.07 3.98
C ALA A 450 -16.54 -21.47 3.88
N ALA A 451 -15.83 -22.53 4.31
CA ALA A 451 -16.36 -23.89 4.35
C ALA A 451 -17.50 -24.03 5.38
N LEU A 452 -17.38 -23.39 6.55
CA LEU A 452 -18.46 -23.29 7.53
C LEU A 452 -19.69 -22.63 6.92
N ARG A 453 -19.51 -21.49 6.25
CA ARG A 453 -20.60 -20.77 5.59
C ARG A 453 -21.29 -21.64 4.54
N ALA A 454 -20.52 -22.29 3.66
CA ALA A 454 -21.05 -23.17 2.63
C ALA A 454 -21.87 -24.34 3.22
N SER A 455 -21.39 -24.96 4.30
CA SER A 455 -22.10 -26.03 5.03
C SER A 455 -23.43 -25.56 5.61
N LEU A 456 -23.52 -24.31 6.08
CA LEU A 456 -24.78 -23.72 6.55
C LEU A 456 -25.74 -23.40 5.41
N GLU A 457 -25.22 -22.90 4.27
CA GLU A 457 -26.01 -22.62 3.07
C GLU A 457 -26.60 -23.92 2.48
N GLU A 458 -25.84 -25.03 2.46
CA GLU A 458 -26.30 -26.34 2.00
C GLU A 458 -27.46 -26.90 2.83
N LYS A 459 -27.51 -26.60 4.13
CA LYS A 459 -28.63 -26.97 5.02
C LYS A 459 -29.91 -26.17 4.74
N GLY A 460 -29.87 -25.13 3.89
CA GLY A 460 -31.04 -24.37 3.44
C GLY A 460 -31.73 -23.53 4.52
N ARG A 461 -31.08 -23.26 5.66
CA ARG A 461 -31.64 -22.43 6.74
C ARG A 461 -31.31 -20.95 6.47
N PRO A 462 -32.24 -19.99 6.63
CA PRO A 462 -31.95 -18.57 6.46
C PRO A 462 -31.06 -18.05 7.61
N PHE A 463 -30.05 -17.25 7.29
CA PHE A 463 -29.20 -16.55 8.26
C PHE A 463 -28.61 -15.27 7.65
N HIS A 464 -28.12 -14.38 8.51
CA HIS A 464 -27.36 -13.19 8.16
C HIS A 464 -25.88 -13.44 8.41
N TRP A 465 -25.04 -13.14 7.42
CA TRP A 465 -23.58 -13.23 7.51
C TRP A 465 -22.97 -11.84 7.37
N LEU A 466 -22.42 -11.31 8.45
CA LEU A 466 -21.83 -9.98 8.50
C LEU A 466 -20.30 -10.12 8.46
N ASN A 467 -19.67 -9.71 7.36
CA ASN A 467 -18.21 -9.76 7.22
C ASN A 467 -17.60 -8.39 7.58
N LEU A 468 -16.74 -8.38 8.59
CA LEU A 468 -16.09 -7.21 9.17
C LEU A 468 -14.56 -7.42 9.07
N PRO A 469 -13.93 -7.03 7.95
CA PRO A 469 -12.49 -7.19 7.79
C PRO A 469 -11.74 -6.10 8.56
N CYS A 470 -10.75 -6.50 9.36
CA CYS A 470 -9.81 -5.57 9.98
C CYS A 470 -8.58 -5.42 9.09
N ASP A 471 -7.99 -4.23 9.04
CA ASP A 471 -6.72 -4.00 8.37
C ASP A 471 -5.80 -3.14 9.24
N GLY A 472 -4.48 -3.40 9.14
CA GLY A 472 -3.47 -2.68 9.92
C GLY A 472 -3.12 -1.29 9.38
N VAL A 473 -3.80 -0.85 8.32
CA VAL A 473 -3.42 0.34 7.53
C VAL A 473 -4.33 1.51 7.87
N HIS A 474 -5.65 1.32 7.81
CA HIS A 474 -6.65 2.33 8.09
C HIS A 474 -6.83 2.44 9.60
N ARG A 475 -5.98 3.26 10.25
CA ARG A 475 -6.03 3.52 11.69
C ARG A 475 -7.21 4.42 12.12
N SER A 476 -8.20 4.63 11.26
CA SER A 476 -9.45 5.31 11.63
C SER A 476 -10.33 4.34 12.44
N GLY A 477 -10.82 4.77 13.59
CA GLY A 477 -11.77 3.97 14.37
C GLY A 477 -13.00 3.58 13.54
N TRP A 478 -13.59 2.42 13.83
CA TRP A 478 -14.75 1.83 13.16
C TRP A 478 -14.51 1.25 11.76
N ASN A 479 -13.27 1.02 11.31
CA ASN A 479 -13.00 0.60 9.94
C ASN A 479 -13.76 -0.68 9.54
N ALA A 480 -13.67 -1.75 10.34
CA ALA A 480 -14.32 -3.03 10.04
C ALA A 480 -15.85 -2.89 9.97
N VAL A 481 -16.44 -2.15 10.91
CA VAL A 481 -17.88 -1.88 10.95
C VAL A 481 -18.31 -1.02 9.77
N SER A 482 -17.57 0.05 9.44
CA SER A 482 -17.89 0.91 8.30
C SER A 482 -17.85 0.16 6.97
N THR A 483 -16.88 -0.75 6.81
CA THR A 483 -16.76 -1.61 5.62
C THR A 483 -17.99 -2.50 5.46
N TRP A 484 -18.41 -3.16 6.55
CA TRP A 484 -19.65 -3.92 6.57
C TRP A 484 -20.87 -3.06 6.24
N LEU A 485 -21.02 -1.90 6.89
CA LEU A 485 -22.17 -1.01 6.70
C LEU A 485 -22.28 -0.49 5.27
N ARG A 486 -21.15 -0.17 4.61
CA ARG A 486 -21.15 0.23 3.18
C ARG A 486 -21.73 -0.88 2.32
N SER A 487 -21.33 -2.13 2.56
CA SER A 487 -21.92 -3.28 1.85
C SER A 487 -23.38 -3.50 2.21
N PHE A 488 -23.75 -3.32 3.49
CA PHE A 488 -25.11 -3.54 3.97
C PHE A 488 -26.10 -2.51 3.39
N PHE A 489 -25.71 -1.24 3.34
CA PHE A 489 -26.51 -0.15 2.78
C PHE A 489 -26.36 0.00 1.26
N LEU A 490 -25.44 -0.74 0.62
CA LEU A 490 -25.09 -0.60 -0.79
C LEU A 490 -24.57 0.80 -1.15
N VAL A 491 -23.76 1.38 -0.25
CA VAL A 491 -23.13 2.70 -0.42
C VAL A 491 -21.72 2.53 -0.96
N THR A 492 -21.42 3.19 -2.09
CA THR A 492 -20.09 3.21 -2.72
C THR A 492 -19.37 4.54 -2.49
N GLU A 493 -18.05 4.54 -2.67
CA GLU A 493 -17.28 5.78 -2.72
C GLU A 493 -17.75 6.66 -3.89
N GLY A 494 -17.85 7.98 -3.66
CA GLY A 494 -18.32 8.94 -4.67
C GLY A 494 -19.85 9.06 -4.81
N MET A 495 -20.64 8.22 -4.14
CA MET A 495 -22.11 8.35 -4.15
C MET A 495 -22.55 9.68 -3.53
N PRO A 496 -23.45 10.47 -4.18
CA PRO A 496 -23.96 11.72 -3.63
C PRO A 496 -24.69 11.55 -2.29
N GLN A 497 -24.61 12.55 -1.40
CA GLN A 497 -25.22 12.51 -0.06
C GLN A 497 -26.73 12.14 -0.06
N PRO A 498 -27.59 12.71 -0.93
CA PRO A 498 -29.00 12.34 -0.97
C PRO A 498 -29.23 10.87 -1.35
N GLU A 499 -28.44 10.34 -2.27
CA GLU A 499 -28.52 8.93 -2.70
C GLU A 499 -28.09 7.98 -1.59
N LYS A 500 -27.00 8.32 -0.88
CA LYS A 500 -26.56 7.56 0.31
C LYS A 500 -27.66 7.50 1.37
N LYS A 501 -28.27 8.66 1.67
CA LYS A 501 -29.33 8.78 2.67
C LYS A 501 -30.52 7.91 2.31
N ALA A 502 -31.01 8.00 1.06
CA ALA A 502 -32.13 7.20 0.59
C ALA A 502 -31.85 5.69 0.65
N ALA A 503 -30.61 5.26 0.33
CA ALA A 503 -30.20 3.87 0.42
C ALA A 503 -30.22 3.35 1.88
N ILE A 504 -29.76 4.16 2.83
CA ILE A 504 -29.77 3.85 4.26
C ILE A 504 -31.21 3.81 4.79
N GLU A 505 -32.02 4.83 4.51
CA GLU A 505 -33.42 4.91 4.94
C GLU A 505 -34.24 3.72 4.46
N ARG A 506 -34.08 3.34 3.17
CA ARG A 506 -34.73 2.16 2.59
C ARG A 506 -34.36 0.90 3.36
N ARG A 507 -33.07 0.73 3.68
CA ARG A 507 -32.59 -0.46 4.40
C ARG A 507 -33.08 -0.49 5.85
N TYR A 508 -33.14 0.65 6.52
CA TYR A 508 -33.70 0.74 7.87
C TYR A 508 -35.20 0.45 7.89
N ALA A 509 -35.95 0.91 6.88
CA ALA A 509 -37.39 0.66 6.76
C ALA A 509 -37.74 -0.84 6.71
N GLU A 510 -36.86 -1.69 6.14
CA GLU A 510 -37.03 -3.16 6.13
C GLU A 510 -37.16 -3.76 7.54
N TYR A 511 -36.55 -3.14 8.55
CA TYR A 511 -36.52 -3.64 9.93
C TYR A 511 -37.30 -2.76 10.91
N ALA A 512 -37.38 -1.47 10.66
CA ALA A 512 -37.97 -0.51 11.57
C ALA A 512 -39.49 -0.66 11.72
N ASP A 513 -40.15 -1.39 10.80
CA ASP A 513 -41.58 -1.68 10.81
C ASP A 513 -41.90 -3.18 10.92
N ASP A 514 -40.90 -4.04 11.13
CA ASP A 514 -41.08 -5.50 11.25
C ASP A 514 -41.57 -5.88 12.66
N THR A 515 -42.73 -6.54 12.73
CA THR A 515 -43.40 -6.91 13.99
C THR A 515 -42.65 -7.98 14.79
N ARG A 516 -41.74 -8.74 14.17
CA ARG A 516 -40.88 -9.74 14.84
C ARG A 516 -39.85 -9.10 15.77
N ILE A 517 -39.51 -7.84 15.52
CA ILE A 517 -38.53 -7.09 16.30
C ILE A 517 -39.23 -6.45 17.52
N PRO A 518 -38.64 -6.46 18.72
CA PRO A 518 -39.22 -5.77 19.88
C PRO A 518 -39.38 -4.26 19.64
N GLU A 519 -40.46 -3.67 20.17
CA GLU A 519 -40.76 -2.23 20.00
C GLU A 519 -39.61 -1.32 20.44
N TYR A 520 -38.94 -1.67 21.55
CA TYR A 520 -37.75 -0.95 22.01
C TYR A 520 -36.65 -0.90 20.94
N THR A 521 -36.33 -2.04 20.32
CA THR A 521 -35.29 -2.11 19.27
C THR A 521 -35.72 -1.34 18.02
N ARG A 522 -36.99 -1.43 17.59
CA ARG A 522 -37.50 -0.61 16.47
C ARG A 522 -37.38 0.89 16.73
N SER A 523 -37.73 1.34 17.93
CA SER A 523 -37.62 2.75 18.34
C SER A 523 -36.16 3.23 18.32
N GLU A 524 -35.25 2.42 18.88
CA GLU A 524 -33.82 2.75 18.89
C GLU A 524 -33.21 2.76 17.49
N LEU A 525 -33.60 1.85 16.58
CA LEU A 525 -33.17 1.89 15.17
C LEU A 525 -33.53 3.24 14.53
N LYS A 526 -34.78 3.69 14.70
CA LYS A 526 -35.25 4.99 14.16
C LYS A 526 -34.47 6.15 14.78
N ARG A 527 -34.27 6.14 16.10
CA ARG A 527 -33.54 7.18 16.84
C ARG A 527 -32.07 7.29 16.43
N THR A 528 -31.42 6.15 16.18
CA THR A 528 -29.96 6.07 16.05
C THR A 528 -29.45 5.97 14.61
N MET A 529 -30.34 5.89 13.60
CA MET A 529 -29.99 5.76 12.18
C MET A 529 -28.91 6.75 11.71
N SER A 530 -29.00 8.02 12.12
CA SER A 530 -28.00 9.04 11.73
C SER A 530 -26.59 8.79 12.26
N PHE A 531 -26.44 8.07 13.38
CA PHE A 531 -25.13 7.68 13.92
C PHE A 531 -24.51 6.51 13.14
N ALA A 532 -25.33 5.57 12.66
CA ALA A 532 -24.85 4.53 11.76
C ALA A 532 -24.53 5.09 10.36
N ALA A 533 -25.31 6.06 9.88
CA ALA A 533 -25.08 6.72 8.60
C ALA A 533 -23.76 7.50 8.56
N ASP A 534 -23.41 8.14 9.68
CA ASP A 534 -22.13 8.83 9.83
C ASP A 534 -20.92 7.89 9.67
N LEU A 535 -21.01 6.62 10.06
CA LEU A 535 -19.94 5.63 9.85
C LEU A 535 -19.69 5.31 8.37
N VAL A 536 -20.57 5.70 7.45
CA VAL A 536 -20.41 5.54 6.00
C VAL A 536 -20.30 6.89 5.26
N ASP A 537 -19.90 7.93 5.99
CA ASP A 537 -19.78 9.32 5.54
C ASP A 537 -21.08 9.84 4.90
N CYS A 538 -22.22 9.53 5.53
CA CYS A 538 -23.52 10.05 5.14
C CYS A 538 -24.03 11.02 6.21
N HIS A 539 -24.26 12.27 5.80
CA HIS A 539 -24.68 13.35 6.68
C HIS A 539 -25.82 14.15 6.05
N TRP A 540 -26.74 14.61 6.89
CA TRP A 540 -27.80 15.55 6.50
C TRP A 540 -28.15 16.46 7.67
N ASP A 541 -28.64 17.64 7.32
CA ASP A 541 -29.04 18.67 8.27
C ASP A 541 -30.16 18.17 9.19
N ASP A 542 -30.23 18.74 10.40
CA ASP A 542 -31.22 18.42 11.44
C ASP A 542 -31.25 16.98 11.98
N SER A 543 -30.30 16.14 11.57
CA SER A 543 -30.17 14.78 12.11
C SER A 543 -29.79 14.76 13.61
N PRO A 544 -30.20 13.71 14.38
CA PRO A 544 -29.74 13.54 15.77
C PRO A 544 -28.21 13.58 15.92
N PHE A 545 -27.48 13.04 14.94
CA PHE A 545 -26.02 13.13 14.88
C PHE A 545 -25.54 14.59 14.73
N ALA A 546 -26.12 15.35 13.80
CA ALA A 546 -25.74 16.74 13.54
C ALA A 546 -26.03 17.69 14.71
N LYS A 547 -27.08 17.40 15.50
CA LYS A 547 -27.50 18.20 16.67
C LYS A 547 -26.69 17.95 17.94
N LEU A 548 -25.89 16.90 17.97
CA LEU A 548 -25.16 16.48 19.17
C LEU A 548 -23.70 16.90 19.04
N ASP A 549 -23.22 17.87 19.82
CA ASP A 549 -21.83 18.33 19.70
C ASP A 549 -20.81 17.52 20.52
N ASP A 550 -21.27 16.77 21.52
CA ASP A 550 -20.40 15.98 22.41
C ASP A 550 -19.84 14.74 21.69
N PRO A 551 -18.50 14.66 21.48
CA PRO A 551 -17.87 13.53 20.79
C PRO A 551 -18.04 12.19 21.52
N LYS A 552 -18.09 12.20 22.86
CA LYS A 552 -18.27 10.99 23.67
C LYS A 552 -19.68 10.45 23.48
N LEU A 553 -20.69 11.32 23.54
CA LEU A 553 -22.08 10.92 23.30
C LEU A 553 -22.29 10.46 21.85
N ARG A 554 -21.62 11.06 20.86
CA ARG A 554 -21.63 10.54 19.46
C ARG A 554 -21.07 9.13 19.39
N HIS A 555 -19.95 8.87 20.05
CA HIS A 555 -19.34 7.55 20.09
C HIS A 555 -20.26 6.51 20.76
N GLU A 556 -20.85 6.85 21.91
CA GLU A 556 -21.80 5.97 22.61
C GLU A 556 -23.05 5.67 21.76
N ASN A 557 -23.60 6.67 21.07
CA ASN A 557 -24.75 6.46 20.19
C ASN A 557 -24.39 5.66 18.93
N ARG A 558 -23.16 5.74 18.40
CA ARG A 558 -22.69 4.82 17.35
C ARG A 558 -22.69 3.38 17.84
N ILE A 559 -22.16 3.12 19.05
CA ILE A 559 -22.22 1.78 19.66
C ILE A 559 -23.65 1.26 19.75
N ILE A 560 -24.58 2.08 20.23
CA ILE A 560 -26.00 1.72 20.35
C ILE A 560 -26.59 1.44 18.95
N ALA A 561 -26.34 2.31 17.98
CA ALA A 561 -26.88 2.18 16.62
C ALA A 561 -26.52 0.83 15.99
N ILE A 562 -25.25 0.45 16.09
CA ILE A 562 -24.75 -0.78 15.49
C ILE A 562 -25.21 -2.00 16.27
N LYS A 563 -25.26 -1.92 17.61
CA LYS A 563 -25.80 -2.99 18.44
C LYS A 563 -27.28 -3.26 18.14
N GLU A 564 -28.11 -2.24 18.08
CA GLU A 564 -29.55 -2.40 17.81
C GLU A 564 -29.80 -2.86 16.37
N LEU A 565 -28.99 -2.43 15.40
CA LEU A 565 -29.03 -2.97 14.03
C LEU A 565 -28.75 -4.48 14.01
N VAL A 566 -27.74 -4.96 14.72
CA VAL A 566 -27.46 -6.40 14.81
C VAL A 566 -28.56 -7.15 15.57
N ARG A 567 -29.12 -6.58 16.64
CA ARG A 567 -30.26 -7.18 17.36
C ARG A 567 -31.48 -7.31 16.46
N ALA A 568 -31.79 -6.27 15.69
CA ALA A 568 -32.87 -6.28 14.71
C ALA A 568 -32.71 -7.42 13.70
N LEU A 569 -31.50 -7.59 13.15
CA LEU A 569 -31.16 -8.71 12.27
C LEU A 569 -31.39 -10.06 12.98
N GLY A 570 -30.92 -10.21 14.22
CA GLY A 570 -31.06 -11.44 15.01
C GLY A 570 -32.50 -11.81 15.36
N HIS A 571 -33.43 -10.85 15.39
CA HIS A 571 -34.86 -11.12 15.55
C HIS A 571 -35.52 -11.61 14.26
N VAL A 572 -34.91 -11.36 13.10
CA VAL A 572 -35.42 -11.78 11.78
C VAL A 572 -34.86 -13.14 11.37
N ALA A 573 -33.55 -13.34 11.54
CA ALA A 573 -32.87 -14.59 11.27
C ALA A 573 -31.56 -14.68 12.10
N PRO A 574 -31.01 -15.88 12.34
CA PRO A 574 -29.71 -16.03 13.00
C PRO A 574 -28.61 -15.17 12.38
N VAL A 575 -27.76 -14.57 13.21
CA VAL A 575 -26.66 -13.69 12.78
C VAL A 575 -25.32 -14.34 13.10
N ILE A 576 -24.44 -14.40 12.10
CA ILE A 576 -23.04 -14.75 12.27
C ILE A 576 -22.20 -13.52 11.89
N ILE A 577 -21.42 -13.02 12.84
CA ILE A 577 -20.46 -11.94 12.62
C ILE A 577 -19.10 -12.57 12.40
N GLU A 578 -18.59 -12.46 11.18
CA GLU A 578 -17.23 -12.79 10.82
C GLU A 578 -16.34 -11.55 11.01
N ILE A 579 -15.39 -11.60 11.95
CA ILE A 579 -14.40 -10.54 12.14
C ILE A 579 -13.04 -11.07 11.67
N GLU A 580 -12.57 -10.58 10.53
CA GLU A 580 -11.29 -11.03 9.98
C GLU A 580 -10.11 -10.25 10.56
N ASP A 581 -9.02 -10.95 10.85
CA ASP A 581 -7.75 -10.39 11.31
C ASP A 581 -7.85 -9.49 12.56
N THR A 582 -8.46 -9.98 13.64
CA THR A 582 -8.70 -9.24 14.90
C THR A 582 -7.45 -8.72 15.61
N HIS A 583 -6.25 -9.15 15.20
CA HIS A 583 -4.99 -8.58 15.68
C HIS A 583 -4.78 -7.12 15.21
N TRP A 584 -5.56 -6.66 14.23
CA TRP A 584 -5.64 -5.27 13.79
C TRP A 584 -6.95 -4.58 14.21
N LEU A 585 -7.68 -5.13 15.18
CA LEU A 585 -8.94 -4.55 15.64
C LEU A 585 -8.71 -3.15 16.23
N ASP A 586 -9.40 -2.14 15.69
CA ASP A 586 -9.30 -0.78 16.18
C ASP A 586 -10.08 -0.59 17.50
N ALA A 587 -9.66 0.40 18.31
CA ALA A 587 -10.21 0.61 19.64
C ALA A 587 -11.72 0.89 19.67
N SER A 588 -12.27 1.54 18.63
CA SER A 588 -13.70 1.81 18.56
C SER A 588 -14.50 0.56 18.20
N THR A 589 -14.02 -0.25 17.25
CA THR A 589 -14.62 -1.56 16.96
C THR A 589 -14.51 -2.51 18.16
N ALA A 590 -13.41 -2.48 18.92
CA ALA A 590 -13.25 -3.27 20.14
C ALA A 590 -14.25 -2.87 21.24
N ALA A 591 -14.45 -1.56 21.46
CA ALA A 591 -15.45 -1.05 22.39
C ALA A 591 -16.87 -1.46 21.99
N TRP A 592 -17.19 -1.42 20.69
CA TRP A 592 -18.46 -1.94 20.17
C TRP A 592 -18.60 -3.45 20.38
N LEU A 593 -17.58 -4.25 20.10
CA LEU A 593 -17.60 -5.71 20.31
C LEU A 593 -17.86 -6.05 21.79
N THR A 594 -17.21 -5.33 22.71
CA THR A 594 -17.46 -5.44 24.15
C THR A 594 -18.91 -5.09 24.51
N ALA A 595 -19.46 -4.02 23.93
CA ALA A 595 -20.85 -3.64 24.17
C ALA A 595 -21.86 -4.61 23.54
N MET A 596 -21.54 -5.16 22.37
CA MET A 596 -22.36 -6.09 21.59
C MET A 596 -22.56 -7.42 22.33
N THR A 597 -21.55 -7.88 23.06
CA THR A 597 -21.59 -9.14 23.82
C THR A 597 -22.32 -9.05 25.17
N ARG A 598 -22.73 -7.84 25.60
CA ARG A 598 -23.54 -7.64 26.82
C ARG A 598 -25.03 -7.85 26.56
N ASN A 599 -25.71 -8.60 27.42
CA ASN A 599 -27.17 -8.80 27.43
C ASN A 599 -27.73 -9.41 26.13
N VAL A 600 -26.97 -10.29 25.46
CA VAL A 600 -27.38 -10.95 24.20
C VAL A 600 -27.66 -12.44 24.33
N ALA A 601 -27.71 -12.99 25.54
CA ALA A 601 -27.86 -14.44 25.77
C ALA A 601 -29.02 -15.09 24.99
N LYS A 602 -30.14 -14.38 24.79
CA LYS A 602 -31.33 -14.85 24.06
C LYS A 602 -31.37 -14.50 22.57
N LEU A 603 -30.31 -13.89 22.03
CA LEU A 603 -30.22 -13.52 20.63
C LEU A 603 -29.52 -14.64 19.84
N PRO A 604 -30.03 -15.09 18.68
CA PRO A 604 -29.34 -16.07 17.84
C PRO A 604 -28.15 -15.43 17.13
N LEU A 605 -27.08 -15.22 17.90
CA LEU A 605 -25.86 -14.56 17.46
C LEU A 605 -24.63 -15.46 17.70
N ALA A 606 -23.73 -15.50 16.73
CA ALA A 606 -22.37 -16.01 16.92
C ALA A 606 -21.34 -15.04 16.36
N ILE A 607 -20.14 -15.06 16.92
CA ILE A 607 -18.99 -14.31 16.41
C ILE A 607 -17.88 -15.30 16.06
N VAL A 608 -17.45 -15.27 14.80
CA VAL A 608 -16.34 -16.05 14.27
C VAL A 608 -15.21 -15.08 13.95
N ALA A 609 -14.14 -15.11 14.74
CA ALA A 609 -12.99 -14.25 14.58
C ALA A 609 -11.82 -15.01 13.94
N THR A 610 -10.99 -14.33 13.15
CA THR A 610 -9.69 -14.85 12.73
C THR A 610 -8.57 -13.98 13.27
N SER A 611 -7.45 -14.57 13.66
CA SER A 611 -6.31 -13.84 14.21
C SER A 611 -4.98 -14.55 13.92
N ARG A 612 -3.89 -13.80 14.04
CA ARG A 612 -2.52 -14.31 14.09
C ARG A 612 -2.04 -14.31 15.54
N PHE A 613 -0.97 -15.06 15.82
CA PHE A 613 -0.19 -14.87 17.04
C PHE A 613 0.57 -13.54 16.96
N ALA A 614 0.85 -12.91 18.10
CA ALA A 614 1.75 -11.77 18.16
C ALA A 614 3.20 -12.21 17.89
N ASP A 615 4.10 -11.25 17.63
CA ASP A 615 5.50 -11.51 17.30
C ASP A 615 6.25 -12.28 18.41
N ASP A 616 5.76 -12.19 19.66
CA ASP A 616 6.25 -12.93 20.82
C ASP A 616 5.63 -14.34 20.98
N GLY A 617 4.78 -14.75 20.04
CA GLY A 617 4.04 -16.01 20.05
C GLY A 617 2.79 -15.99 20.93
N SER A 618 2.47 -14.87 21.59
CA SER A 618 1.29 -14.76 22.43
C SER A 618 0.00 -14.63 21.61
N LYS A 619 -1.13 -14.93 22.25
CA LYS A 619 -2.45 -14.72 21.64
C LYS A 619 -2.87 -13.27 21.87
N PRO A 620 -3.20 -12.50 20.82
CA PRO A 620 -3.70 -11.14 20.99
C PRO A 620 -4.92 -11.12 21.93
N ALA A 621 -4.99 -10.14 22.82
CA ALA A 621 -6.16 -9.99 23.69
C ALA A 621 -7.38 -9.56 22.85
N LEU A 622 -8.56 -10.08 23.20
CA LEU A 622 -9.83 -9.63 22.62
C LEU A 622 -10.69 -9.07 23.76
N GLU A 623 -10.97 -7.77 23.72
CA GLU A 623 -11.81 -7.13 24.73
C GLU A 623 -13.27 -7.55 24.53
N ILE A 624 -13.79 -8.30 25.52
CA ILE A 624 -15.14 -8.87 25.53
C ILE A 624 -15.76 -8.73 26.92
N ALA A 625 -17.09 -8.83 27.03
CA ALA A 625 -17.74 -8.78 28.34
C ALA A 625 -17.37 -10.02 29.20
N GLN A 626 -17.25 -9.84 30.53
CA GLN A 626 -16.72 -10.85 31.45
C GLN A 626 -17.41 -12.23 31.36
N ASP A 627 -18.73 -12.26 31.13
CA ASP A 627 -19.52 -13.49 31.03
C ASP A 627 -19.58 -14.08 29.61
N THR A 628 -18.76 -13.58 28.68
CA THR A 628 -18.75 -14.03 27.28
C THR A 628 -17.81 -15.21 27.09
N SER A 629 -18.36 -16.34 26.64
CA SER A 629 -17.55 -17.49 26.23
C SER A 629 -16.70 -17.15 25.00
N LEU A 630 -15.38 -17.34 25.13
CA LEU A 630 -14.41 -17.28 24.04
C LEU A 630 -13.73 -18.64 23.89
N GLN A 631 -13.84 -19.24 22.71
CA GLN A 631 -13.19 -20.50 22.37
C GLN A 631 -12.15 -20.27 21.28
N ASP A 632 -10.89 -20.59 21.57
CA ASP A 632 -9.84 -20.59 20.56
C ASP A 632 -9.78 -21.92 19.80
N VAL A 633 -9.61 -21.82 18.47
CA VAL A 633 -9.33 -22.94 17.57
C VAL A 633 -8.00 -22.65 16.89
N GLU A 634 -6.94 -23.30 17.37
CA GLU A 634 -5.59 -23.12 16.85
C GLU A 634 -5.34 -24.06 15.66
N LEU A 635 -5.14 -23.46 14.48
CA LEU A 635 -4.80 -24.18 13.28
C LEU A 635 -3.32 -24.52 13.30
N GLN A 636 -3.03 -25.82 13.37
CA GLN A 636 -1.69 -26.35 13.21
C GLN A 636 -1.38 -26.66 11.74
N PRO A 637 -0.11 -26.63 11.30
CA PRO A 637 0.27 -27.16 10.00
C PRO A 637 -0.24 -28.59 9.81
N ILE A 638 -0.76 -28.90 8.62
CA ILE A 638 -1.29 -30.23 8.32
C ILE A 638 -0.11 -31.12 7.90
N THR A 639 0.30 -32.01 8.80
CA THR A 639 1.38 -32.95 8.55
C THR A 639 0.84 -34.29 8.07
N GLY A 640 1.57 -34.93 7.17
CA GLY A 640 1.25 -36.27 6.68
C GLY A 640 1.17 -36.35 5.15
N ASP A 641 1.60 -37.51 4.65
CA ASP A 641 1.59 -37.82 3.23
C ASP A 641 0.15 -37.86 2.68
N ASP A 642 -0.82 -38.32 3.48
CA ASP A 642 -2.24 -38.40 3.11
C ASP A 642 -2.84 -37.05 2.73
N PHE A 643 -2.48 -35.97 3.43
CA PHE A 643 -2.94 -34.63 3.09
C PHE A 643 -2.37 -34.16 1.76
N THR A 644 -1.05 -34.30 1.59
CA THR A 644 -0.35 -33.95 0.34
C THR A 644 -0.91 -34.76 -0.83
N GLN A 645 -1.18 -36.04 -0.60
CA GLN A 645 -1.76 -36.95 -1.57
C GLN A 645 -3.21 -36.57 -1.92
N SER A 646 -4.02 -36.21 -0.93
CA SER A 646 -5.40 -35.75 -1.13
C SER A 646 -5.43 -34.42 -1.88
N MET A 647 -4.52 -33.50 -1.56
CA MET A 647 -4.34 -32.24 -2.28
C MET A 647 -3.94 -32.49 -3.73
N ALA A 648 -3.00 -33.41 -3.98
CA ALA A 648 -2.62 -33.80 -5.33
C ALA A 648 -3.80 -34.37 -6.12
N ARG A 649 -4.64 -35.22 -5.51
CA ARG A 649 -5.85 -35.74 -6.16
C ARG A 649 -6.87 -34.64 -6.48
N ALA A 650 -7.06 -33.70 -5.57
CA ALA A 650 -7.98 -32.58 -5.76
C ALA A 650 -7.51 -31.61 -6.87
N LEU A 651 -6.20 -31.49 -7.08
CA LEU A 651 -5.61 -30.56 -8.06
C LEU A 651 -5.35 -31.21 -9.42
N LEU A 652 -4.87 -32.46 -9.43
CA LEU A 652 -4.36 -33.14 -10.63
C LEU A 652 -5.29 -34.25 -11.15
N GLY A 653 -6.31 -34.65 -10.38
CA GLY A 653 -7.28 -35.69 -10.75
C GLY A 653 -7.35 -36.84 -9.75
N ALA A 654 -8.54 -37.45 -9.62
CA ALA A 654 -8.83 -38.47 -8.60
C ALA A 654 -7.96 -39.73 -8.69
N ASP A 655 -7.44 -40.04 -9.88
CA ASP A 655 -6.63 -41.23 -10.16
C ASP A 655 -5.12 -40.98 -9.99
N VAL A 656 -4.69 -39.79 -9.56
CA VAL A 656 -3.27 -39.47 -9.35
C VAL A 656 -2.78 -39.96 -7.98
N GLU A 657 -1.63 -40.63 -7.96
CA GLU A 657 -0.88 -41.02 -6.76
C GLU A 657 0.55 -40.48 -6.83
N LEU A 658 0.93 -39.58 -5.92
CA LEU A 658 2.32 -39.14 -5.82
C LEU A 658 3.14 -40.24 -5.16
N ASP A 659 4.36 -40.48 -5.66
CA ASP A 659 5.27 -41.42 -5.03
C ASP A 659 5.93 -40.84 -3.77
N THR A 660 6.61 -41.72 -3.02
CA THR A 660 7.19 -41.37 -1.72
C THR A 660 8.21 -40.23 -1.80
N GLU A 661 8.95 -40.10 -2.91
CA GLU A 661 9.91 -39.02 -3.09
C GLU A 661 9.22 -37.69 -3.36
N ALA A 662 8.20 -37.68 -4.23
CA ALA A 662 7.39 -36.50 -4.50
C ALA A 662 6.66 -36.01 -3.24
N LEU A 663 6.06 -36.93 -2.48
CA LEU A 663 5.39 -36.61 -1.20
C LEU A 663 6.35 -35.97 -0.21
N ARG A 664 7.54 -36.57 0.01
CA ARG A 664 8.57 -36.02 0.92
C ARG A 664 9.08 -34.65 0.47
N LEU A 665 9.29 -34.45 -0.83
CA LEU A 665 9.76 -33.18 -1.36
C LEU A 665 8.74 -32.07 -1.08
N VAL A 666 7.47 -32.32 -1.41
CA VAL A 666 6.39 -31.36 -1.19
C VAL A 666 6.18 -31.10 0.30
N ALA A 667 6.05 -32.15 1.12
CA ALA A 667 5.86 -32.03 2.55
C ALA A 667 7.03 -31.31 3.24
N GLY A 668 8.27 -31.62 2.85
CA GLY A 668 9.48 -31.03 3.42
C GLY A 668 9.63 -29.54 3.11
N LYS A 669 9.26 -29.10 1.89
CA LYS A 669 9.26 -27.69 1.51
C LYS A 669 8.07 -26.94 2.09
N ALA A 670 6.87 -27.50 1.97
CA ALA A 670 5.64 -26.87 2.43
C ALA A 670 5.53 -26.79 3.95
N LYS A 671 6.22 -27.67 4.68
CA LYS A 671 6.21 -27.78 6.15
C LYS A 671 4.77 -27.80 6.71
N GLY A 672 3.87 -28.47 6.00
CA GLY A 672 2.45 -28.59 6.36
C GLY A 672 1.61 -27.33 6.16
N ASN A 673 2.11 -26.28 5.50
CA ASN A 673 1.29 -25.13 5.10
C ASN A 673 0.40 -25.52 3.90
N PRO A 674 -0.94 -25.53 4.03
CA PRO A 674 -1.86 -25.93 2.96
C PRO A 674 -1.72 -25.09 1.69
N PHE A 675 -1.62 -23.76 1.84
CA PHE A 675 -1.47 -22.86 0.69
C PHE A 675 -0.16 -23.14 -0.06
N PHE A 676 0.93 -23.33 0.69
CA PHE A 676 2.22 -23.61 0.06
C PHE A 676 2.26 -25.00 -0.58
N THR A 677 1.61 -26.00 0.03
CA THR A 677 1.46 -27.36 -0.53
C THR A 677 0.72 -27.31 -1.87
N GLU A 678 -0.42 -26.62 -1.91
CA GLU A 678 -1.23 -26.44 -3.12
C GLU A 678 -0.40 -25.80 -4.24
N GLN A 679 0.27 -24.68 -3.95
CA GLN A 679 1.09 -23.99 -4.94
C GLN A 679 2.24 -24.86 -5.43
N LEU A 680 2.93 -25.59 -4.55
CA LEU A 680 4.07 -26.42 -4.92
C LEU A 680 3.67 -27.62 -5.80
N ILE A 681 2.54 -28.26 -5.53
CA ILE A 681 2.02 -29.35 -6.37
C ILE A 681 1.68 -28.82 -7.77
N LEU A 682 0.98 -27.69 -7.86
CA LEU A 682 0.63 -27.06 -9.13
C LEU A 682 1.90 -26.72 -9.94
N HIS A 683 2.88 -26.10 -9.28
CA HIS A 683 4.16 -25.79 -9.89
C HIS A 683 4.88 -27.04 -10.41
N LEU A 684 5.03 -28.08 -9.59
CA LEU A 684 5.72 -29.30 -10.02
C LEU A 684 5.03 -29.98 -11.21
N ASN A 685 3.70 -29.91 -11.29
CA ASN A 685 2.95 -30.43 -12.42
C ASN A 685 3.17 -29.59 -13.69
N GLU A 686 3.03 -28.27 -13.59
CA GLU A 686 3.17 -27.33 -14.72
C GLU A 686 4.58 -27.23 -15.26
N THR A 687 5.58 -27.41 -14.38
CA THR A 687 6.98 -27.46 -14.77
C THR A 687 7.37 -28.78 -15.45
N GLY A 688 6.45 -29.76 -15.49
CA GLY A 688 6.73 -31.11 -15.94
C GLY A 688 7.77 -31.83 -15.07
N GLU A 689 7.98 -31.36 -13.84
CA GLU A 689 8.85 -32.03 -12.86
C GLU A 689 8.16 -33.27 -12.28
N LEU A 690 6.82 -33.29 -12.21
CA LEU A 690 6.04 -34.51 -11.99
C LEU A 690 5.88 -35.29 -13.30
N VAL A 691 6.35 -36.54 -13.31
CA VAL A 691 6.28 -37.44 -14.47
C VAL A 691 5.64 -38.78 -14.09
N PRO A 692 4.96 -39.45 -15.04
CA PRO A 692 4.39 -40.77 -14.80
C PRO A 692 5.45 -41.81 -14.39
N ALA A 693 5.10 -42.65 -13.43
CA ALA A 693 5.94 -43.70 -12.84
C ALA A 693 5.21 -45.05 -12.80
N GLY A 694 4.39 -45.32 -13.80
CA GLY A 694 3.56 -46.52 -13.93
C GLY A 694 2.19 -46.37 -13.28
N THR A 695 1.48 -47.49 -13.14
CA THR A 695 0.17 -47.58 -12.51
C THR A 695 0.21 -48.48 -11.28
N LYS A 696 -0.63 -48.20 -10.29
CA LYS A 696 -0.77 -49.02 -9.09
C LYS A 696 -2.24 -49.35 -8.88
N GLU A 697 -2.55 -50.63 -8.72
CA GLU A 697 -3.90 -51.05 -8.36
C GLU A 697 -4.13 -50.76 -6.88
N HIS A 698 -5.24 -50.09 -6.59
CA HIS A 698 -5.67 -49.76 -5.26
C HIS A 698 -7.10 -50.27 -5.07
N THR A 699 -7.28 -51.13 -4.08
CA THR A 699 -8.60 -51.64 -3.71
C THR A 699 -9.24 -50.66 -2.73
N GLU A 700 -10.37 -50.06 -3.09
CA GLU A 700 -11.18 -49.22 -2.18
C GLU A 700 -12.48 -49.93 -1.84
N ILE A 701 -12.85 -49.87 -0.56
CA ILE A 701 -14.14 -50.34 -0.07
C ILE A 701 -15.13 -49.20 -0.27
N ILE A 702 -16.14 -49.39 -1.12
CA ILE A 702 -17.18 -48.39 -1.36
C ILE A 702 -18.23 -48.46 -0.22
N LYS A 703 -19.00 -47.38 -0.04
CA LYS A 703 -20.02 -47.25 1.03
C LYS A 703 -21.05 -48.40 1.08
N SER A 704 -21.20 -49.20 0.01
CA SER A 704 -22.08 -50.38 -0.07
C SER A 704 -21.47 -51.68 0.47
N GLY A 705 -20.19 -51.70 0.88
CA GLY A 705 -19.48 -52.93 1.29
C GLY A 705 -18.89 -53.73 0.12
N GLU A 706 -19.09 -53.29 -1.12
CA GLU A 706 -18.42 -53.83 -2.30
C GLU A 706 -16.97 -53.31 -2.39
N THR A 707 -16.08 -54.09 -3.01
CA THR A 707 -14.68 -53.70 -3.25
C THR A 707 -14.50 -53.29 -4.71
N ALA A 708 -14.07 -52.07 -4.94
CA ALA A 708 -13.69 -51.58 -6.26
C ALA A 708 -12.17 -51.58 -6.40
N VAL A 709 -11.64 -52.25 -7.43
CA VAL A 709 -10.23 -52.11 -7.83
C VAL A 709 -10.13 -50.90 -8.75
N ARG A 710 -9.37 -49.88 -8.33
CA ARG A 710 -9.07 -48.71 -9.14
C ARG A 710 -7.59 -48.66 -9.49
N THR A 711 -7.30 -48.40 -10.76
CA THR A 711 -5.93 -48.22 -11.24
C THR A 711 -5.56 -46.75 -11.11
N ARG A 712 -4.57 -46.43 -10.27
CA ARG A 712 -4.06 -45.05 -10.11
C ARG A 712 -2.78 -44.84 -10.92
N GLN A 713 -2.66 -43.67 -11.54
CA GLN A 713 -1.43 -43.24 -12.20
C GLN A 713 -0.45 -42.72 -11.15
N ARG A 714 0.69 -43.41 -11.01
CA ARG A 714 1.77 -42.97 -10.13
C ARG A 714 2.53 -41.83 -10.79
N MET A 715 2.83 -40.79 -10.04
CA MET A 715 3.60 -39.61 -10.47
C MET A 715 4.82 -39.46 -9.56
N LYS A 716 6.00 -39.30 -10.15
CA LYS A 716 7.26 -39.09 -9.44
C LYS A 716 7.90 -37.76 -9.84
N VAL A 717 8.78 -37.23 -9.01
CA VAL A 717 9.58 -36.06 -9.37
C VAL A 717 10.79 -36.45 -10.21
N LYS A 718 11.17 -35.64 -11.21
CA LYS A 718 12.38 -35.85 -12.02
C LYS A 718 13.67 -35.69 -11.21
N SER A 719 13.66 -34.76 -10.25
CA SER A 719 14.80 -34.46 -9.38
C SER A 719 14.32 -34.13 -7.97
N THR A 720 15.08 -34.59 -6.97
CA THR A 720 14.91 -34.24 -5.56
C THR A 720 15.77 -33.03 -5.16
N ASP A 721 16.48 -32.41 -6.10
CA ASP A 721 17.34 -31.25 -5.86
C ASP A 721 16.52 -30.01 -5.45
N THR A 722 16.47 -29.80 -4.14
CA THR A 722 15.73 -28.70 -3.50
C THR A 722 16.24 -27.30 -3.86
N ALA A 723 17.43 -27.16 -4.47
CA ALA A 723 18.00 -25.87 -4.86
C ALA A 723 17.33 -25.28 -6.13
N ARG A 724 16.71 -26.14 -6.95
CA ARG A 724 16.02 -25.72 -8.20
C ARG A 724 14.57 -25.29 -7.97
N LEU A 725 14.02 -25.59 -6.80
CA LEU A 725 12.65 -25.23 -6.44
C LEU A 725 12.60 -23.85 -5.77
N PRO A 726 11.63 -23.00 -6.13
CA PRO A 726 11.46 -21.68 -5.53
C PRO A 726 11.44 -21.76 -4.01
N GLY A 727 12.31 -20.98 -3.35
CA GLY A 727 12.44 -20.97 -1.89
C GLY A 727 11.34 -20.20 -1.15
N SER A 728 10.49 -19.47 -1.90
CA SER A 728 9.41 -18.65 -1.35
C SER A 728 8.17 -18.67 -2.25
N LEU A 729 7.02 -18.41 -1.63
CA LEU A 729 5.70 -18.39 -2.26
C LEU A 729 5.60 -17.41 -3.44
N SER A 730 6.17 -16.20 -3.29
CA SER A 730 6.19 -15.18 -4.34
C SER A 730 6.99 -15.61 -5.56
N SER A 731 8.10 -16.33 -5.35
CA SER A 731 8.94 -16.85 -6.44
C SER A 731 8.22 -17.94 -7.24
N LEU A 732 7.32 -18.68 -6.57
CA LEU A 732 6.59 -19.81 -7.14
C LEU A 732 5.42 -19.36 -8.03
N VAL A 733 4.62 -18.39 -7.57
CA VAL A 733 3.51 -17.80 -8.36
C VAL A 733 4.04 -17.07 -9.60
N THR A 734 5.17 -16.35 -9.47
CA THR A 734 5.81 -15.66 -10.60
C THR A 734 6.30 -16.66 -11.65
N ALA A 735 6.98 -17.73 -11.23
CA ALA A 735 7.48 -18.77 -12.11
C ALA A 735 6.38 -19.54 -12.87
N ARG A 736 5.14 -19.51 -12.37
CA ARG A 736 3.96 -20.14 -12.97
C ARG A 736 3.36 -19.30 -14.09
N ILE A 737 3.16 -18.00 -13.86
CA ILE A 737 2.63 -17.08 -14.88
C ILE A 737 3.59 -16.95 -16.06
N ASP A 738 4.91 -16.96 -15.82
CA ASP A 738 5.91 -16.82 -16.87
C ASP A 738 5.95 -17.97 -17.89
N ARG A 739 5.40 -19.14 -17.53
CA ARG A 739 5.44 -20.37 -18.35
C ARG A 739 4.22 -20.57 -19.25
N LEU A 740 3.13 -19.84 -19.00
CA LEU A 740 1.93 -19.91 -19.86
C LEU A 740 2.30 -19.53 -21.30
N ALA A 741 1.72 -20.23 -22.28
CA ALA A 741 1.89 -19.90 -23.70
C ALA A 741 1.57 -18.41 -23.92
N PRO A 742 2.28 -17.67 -24.80
CA PRO A 742 2.17 -16.21 -24.88
C PRO A 742 0.72 -15.70 -24.98
N GLU A 743 -0.12 -16.35 -25.79
CA GLU A 743 -1.54 -16.00 -25.98
C GLU A 743 -2.41 -16.36 -24.74
N VAL A 744 -2.09 -17.47 -24.05
CA VAL A 744 -2.75 -17.90 -22.81
C VAL A 744 -2.35 -16.98 -21.66
N ARG A 745 -1.06 -16.62 -21.56
CA ARG A 745 -0.53 -15.67 -20.59
C ARG A 745 -1.13 -14.28 -20.77
N GLU A 746 -1.23 -13.80 -22.01
CA GLU A 746 -1.93 -12.55 -22.32
C GLU A 746 -3.43 -12.65 -22.03
N THR A 747 -4.06 -13.79 -22.30
CA THR A 747 -5.47 -14.01 -21.91
C THR A 747 -5.65 -14.02 -20.40
N VAL A 748 -4.74 -14.64 -19.65
CA VAL A 748 -4.74 -14.66 -18.18
C VAL A 748 -4.45 -13.28 -17.61
N LYS A 749 -3.52 -12.51 -18.21
CA LYS A 749 -3.31 -11.10 -17.87
C LYS A 749 -4.57 -10.28 -18.13
N HIS A 750 -5.22 -10.46 -19.27
CA HIS A 750 -6.44 -9.70 -19.60
C HIS A 750 -7.65 -10.14 -18.77
N ALA A 751 -7.69 -11.41 -18.39
CA ALA A 751 -8.68 -11.93 -17.47
C ALA A 751 -8.42 -11.48 -16.02
N SER A 752 -7.16 -11.36 -15.58
CA SER A 752 -6.82 -10.84 -14.26
C SER A 752 -7.24 -9.37 -14.11
N ILE A 753 -7.14 -8.59 -15.21
CA ILE A 753 -7.71 -7.23 -15.29
C ILE A 753 -9.22 -7.22 -15.02
N LEU A 754 -9.96 -8.22 -15.48
CA LEU A 754 -11.42 -8.31 -15.29
C LEU A 754 -11.81 -8.78 -13.88
N GLY A 755 -10.93 -9.50 -13.17
CA GLY A 755 -11.14 -9.98 -11.80
C GLY A 755 -11.55 -11.45 -11.70
N VAL A 756 -12.06 -11.88 -10.55
CA VAL A 756 -12.29 -13.31 -10.21
C VAL A 756 -13.46 -13.95 -10.98
N ARG A 757 -14.41 -13.13 -11.46
CA ARG A 757 -15.52 -13.56 -12.33
C ARG A 757 -15.79 -12.50 -13.38
N PHE A 758 -15.97 -12.93 -14.63
CA PHE A 758 -16.22 -12.05 -15.76
C PHE A 758 -16.95 -12.80 -16.88
N LEU A 759 -17.57 -12.06 -17.80
CA LEU A 759 -18.24 -12.65 -18.95
C LEU A 759 -17.23 -12.95 -20.07
N SER A 760 -17.26 -14.16 -20.63
CA SER A 760 -16.36 -14.59 -21.71
C SER A 760 -16.38 -13.64 -22.91
N ARG A 761 -17.55 -13.10 -23.27
CA ARG A 761 -17.70 -12.10 -24.34
C ARG A 761 -16.89 -10.81 -24.11
N VAL A 762 -16.72 -10.39 -22.86
CA VAL A 762 -15.99 -9.15 -22.51
C VAL A 762 -14.48 -9.38 -22.61
N LEU A 763 -14.01 -10.54 -22.14
CA LEU A 763 -12.63 -10.98 -22.34
C LEU A 763 -12.30 -11.12 -23.84
N GLY A 764 -13.24 -11.67 -24.62
CA GLY A 764 -13.13 -11.76 -26.08
C GLY A 764 -12.93 -10.42 -26.79
N GLU A 765 -13.71 -9.41 -26.40
CA GLU A 765 -13.59 -8.06 -26.97
C GLU A 765 -12.26 -7.39 -26.58
N LEU A 766 -11.79 -7.58 -25.34
CA LEU A 766 -10.48 -7.09 -24.89
C LEU A 766 -9.32 -7.72 -25.66
N LEU A 767 -9.38 -9.03 -25.90
CA LEU A 767 -8.35 -9.76 -26.65
C LEU A 767 -8.33 -9.39 -28.13
N LYS A 768 -9.51 -9.12 -28.73
CA LYS A 768 -9.60 -8.60 -30.10
C LYS A 768 -8.98 -7.21 -30.25
N ARG A 769 -9.19 -6.32 -29.27
CA ARG A 769 -8.67 -4.94 -29.31
C ARG A 769 -7.17 -4.85 -29.02
N SER A 770 -6.62 -5.75 -28.22
CA SER A 770 -5.18 -5.81 -27.95
C SER A 770 -4.37 -6.42 -29.09
N GLY A 771 -5.02 -7.06 -30.07
CA GLY A 771 -4.34 -7.80 -31.14
C GLY A 771 -3.53 -8.99 -30.63
N ALA A 772 -3.73 -9.40 -29.36
CA ALA A 772 -2.89 -10.36 -28.66
C ALA A 772 -3.19 -11.82 -29.00
N VAL A 773 -4.17 -12.08 -29.88
CA VAL A 773 -4.72 -13.40 -30.12
C VAL A 773 -5.06 -13.61 -31.59
N THR A 774 -4.55 -14.69 -32.18
CA THR A 774 -4.83 -15.09 -33.58
C THR A 774 -5.79 -16.28 -33.69
N ARG A 775 -6.02 -17.01 -32.60
CA ARG A 775 -6.88 -18.20 -32.50
C ARG A 775 -8.29 -17.89 -31.98
N SER A 776 -9.21 -18.85 -32.07
CA SER A 776 -10.57 -18.70 -31.55
C SER A 776 -10.54 -18.47 -30.03
N LEU A 777 -11.35 -17.53 -29.54
CA LEU A 777 -11.50 -17.26 -28.11
C LEU A 777 -11.88 -18.52 -27.34
N ASP A 778 -12.73 -19.36 -27.93
CA ASP A 778 -13.19 -20.59 -27.28
C ASP A 778 -12.06 -21.60 -27.09
N GLU A 779 -11.10 -21.68 -28.03
CA GLU A 779 -9.92 -22.56 -27.91
C GLU A 779 -9.00 -22.11 -26.78
N ILE A 780 -8.79 -20.80 -26.63
CA ILE A 780 -7.92 -20.25 -25.59
C ILE A 780 -8.60 -20.26 -24.23
N LEU A 781 -9.93 -20.07 -24.18
CA LEU A 781 -10.68 -20.30 -22.96
C LEU A 781 -10.62 -21.76 -22.53
N LEU A 782 -10.65 -22.71 -23.49
CA LEU A 782 -10.42 -24.12 -23.20
C LEU A 782 -8.99 -24.39 -22.71
N GLU A 783 -7.99 -23.72 -23.27
CA GLU A 783 -6.58 -23.87 -22.91
C GLU A 783 -6.30 -23.28 -21.52
N THR A 784 -6.81 -22.07 -21.22
CA THR A 784 -6.78 -21.47 -19.87
C THR A 784 -7.54 -22.28 -18.82
N GLN A 785 -8.58 -23.02 -19.22
CA GLN A 785 -9.27 -24.00 -18.38
C GLN A 785 -8.41 -25.24 -18.11
N ARG A 786 -7.73 -25.76 -19.13
CA ARG A 786 -6.77 -26.88 -18.98
C ARG A 786 -5.60 -26.51 -18.08
N GLU A 787 -5.11 -25.27 -18.17
CA GLU A 787 -4.08 -24.71 -17.29
C GLU A 787 -4.62 -24.33 -15.89
N GLY A 788 -5.92 -24.53 -15.63
CA GLY A 788 -6.55 -24.30 -14.33
C GLY A 788 -6.64 -22.83 -13.91
N VAL A 789 -6.48 -21.89 -14.85
CA VAL A 789 -6.40 -20.46 -14.55
C VAL A 789 -7.77 -19.78 -14.62
N LEU A 790 -8.58 -20.10 -15.65
CA LEU A 790 -9.93 -19.57 -15.85
C LEU A 790 -10.91 -20.73 -15.95
N VAL A 791 -12.13 -20.60 -15.43
CA VAL A 791 -13.08 -21.73 -15.48
C VAL A 791 -14.53 -21.23 -15.54
N PRO A 792 -15.44 -21.90 -16.28
CA PRO A 792 -16.81 -21.44 -16.50
C PRO A 792 -17.62 -21.29 -15.22
N ALA A 793 -18.61 -20.40 -15.24
CA ALA A 793 -19.52 -20.17 -14.12
C ALA A 793 -20.70 -21.17 -14.07
N ASP A 794 -21.05 -21.80 -15.21
CA ASP A 794 -22.31 -22.53 -15.41
C ASP A 794 -22.27 -24.01 -14.97
N GLU A 795 -21.17 -24.49 -14.37
CA GLU A 795 -21.10 -25.81 -13.71
C GLU A 795 -21.38 -25.73 -12.19
N ALA A 796 -21.89 -24.60 -11.70
CA ALA A 796 -22.45 -24.50 -10.35
C ALA A 796 -23.89 -25.04 -10.34
N PRO A 797 -24.30 -25.90 -9.38
CA PRO A 797 -25.69 -26.33 -9.28
C PRO A 797 -26.61 -25.12 -9.14
N ALA A 798 -27.69 -25.10 -9.93
CA ALA A 798 -28.65 -24.02 -9.97
C ALA A 798 -29.22 -23.73 -8.57
N SER A 799 -29.16 -22.46 -8.16
CA SER A 799 -29.86 -21.95 -6.98
C SER A 799 -31.39 -22.10 -7.16
N PRO A 800 -32.17 -22.41 -6.09
CA PRO A 800 -33.60 -22.71 -6.19
C PRO A 800 -34.53 -21.52 -6.49
N ASP A 801 -34.03 -20.29 -6.61
CA ASP A 801 -34.88 -19.08 -6.66
C ASP A 801 -35.46 -18.75 -8.04
N LYS A 802 -35.97 -19.78 -8.73
CA LYS A 802 -36.99 -19.61 -9.77
C LYS A 802 -38.14 -20.58 -9.53
N LYS A 803 -39.00 -20.21 -8.58
CA LYS A 803 -40.45 -20.37 -8.66
C LYS A 803 -41.15 -19.41 -7.72
#